data_AF-A0A917U3Z4-F1
#
_entry.id   AF-A0A917U3Z4-F1
#
_cell.length_a   1.000
_cell.length_b   1.000
_cell.length_c   1.000
_cell.angle_alpha   90.00
_cell.angle_beta   90.00
_cell.angle_gamma   90.00
#
_symmetry.space_group_name_H-M   'P 1'
#
loop_
_entity.id
_entity.type
_entity.pdbx_description
1 polymer ?
#
loop_
_entity_poly.entity_id
_entity_poly.type
_entity_poly.pdbx_seq_one_letter_code
_entity_poly.pdbx_strand_id
1 'polypeptide(L)'
;MLRVDDFSMDALATLLLRRADAVGLPPAAPRPPADGDAWVTALEADLARQGWLLDAGLRARFAALDPAVRLRWADWVQAVADELVGADRDHVPLFRRFPDTPRDPVQEYVERLLACLFQDQTEVCLRCGRTGHVRPVDPCGHLACTRCYAPDRYAGCPICGRRTTGDGWLPPPSAEAPAPAGQPLRLRRLTLDDDPAATAVRVRDELVARTAALSGTDRADLRLLVNATAPGRLDWLPAEVPSRETLAVVIASALEASLATGSAAALDEAVARWGTATDAARTLWTLSGGDPGLVRPAKRRPSPADARRPAGERVVTVPAPRVGPLPRPVRRAVLGFLDGLDPATAAEDVRRHPAVWKRLAERLHPFERVAAAPSAAVVFAALRGTRTPAGSALGRAIAAAHERQPDRLLRTDHPDGTVSVRVRTFASSVEEATAAGDPATAAALLMRRPGELWRRLDHLLRLAVDDPDAQRIVLDAARETAPRVSPNVLAVAAAAVGTRATSAPANVVVAAGQAAGPALGAAAAADQSVESRLRAALLARRVGIRRGPGHPSTASKHGPDPGTPRRTFFPKGDVVRTWTMPELRGPLPPAVVAEVRACVDEELAGRAAGGGRFDLAVLDAELARVPAPMRERVSAEQLAGWPRGSVRTLDDGVDVVRLFAHWTDTTDRVDLDLSCAFYTADWTQAGHCDYANLRFGEAAIHSGDLTSAPPPLGATEYLDLHRSLLLAAGVAWAVPVVLSYNDVPFEVLDAAFAGFALPVPGGAQFDAARVMQRFTLRGDARALVPFVLDVRSGEVMWVEAVLSVEGYGHDVAEHGPRIGKTAADLWDHFTGGVRATVLDLAAWHAAARAGRIEVAHADGTRTAVPVTTPPATVAAVRSAASARGSATSSATGRALGRVLAAVADVDRLPAAEDVAEGSVALVVDDRPPAPWTAVTAADLMAGLTPA
;
A
#
# COMPACT_ATOMS: atom_id res chain seq x y z
N MET A 1 23.64 17.96 24.50
CA MET A 1 25.06 17.56 24.53
C MET A 1 25.11 16.11 24.99
N LEU A 2 24.89 15.20 24.04
CA LEU A 2 24.79 13.75 24.27
C LEU A 2 26.20 13.15 24.22
N ARG A 3 26.57 12.35 25.21
CA ARG A 3 27.86 11.64 25.25
C ARG A 3 27.78 10.37 24.39
N VAL A 4 28.86 10.11 23.66
CA VAL A 4 28.99 9.19 22.52
C VAL A 4 29.48 7.79 22.94
N ASP A 5 29.31 7.39 24.20
CA ASP A 5 29.90 6.14 24.70
C ASP A 5 28.84 5.25 25.38
N ASP A 6 28.11 4.47 24.58
CA ASP A 6 27.84 3.03 24.79
C ASP A 6 26.92 2.46 23.69
N PHE A 7 27.23 1.24 23.24
CA PHE A 7 26.78 0.58 22.00
C PHE A 7 25.26 0.44 21.79
N SER A 8 24.71 1.34 20.99
CA SER A 8 23.74 1.15 19.90
C SER A 8 23.79 2.46 19.13
N MET A 9 24.16 2.46 17.84
CA MET A 9 23.93 3.67 17.02
C MET A 9 22.47 4.06 17.20
N ASP A 10 22.20 5.34 17.47
CA ASP A 10 20.87 5.79 17.92
C ASP A 10 19.84 5.43 16.85
N ALA A 11 18.71 4.86 17.25
CA ALA A 11 17.59 4.56 16.36
C ALA A 11 17.17 5.81 15.56
N LEU A 12 17.37 7.00 16.14
CA LEU A 12 17.18 8.27 15.46
C LEU A 12 18.11 8.44 14.25
N ALA A 13 19.40 8.12 14.35
CA ALA A 13 20.34 8.26 13.25
C ALA A 13 19.98 7.34 12.07
N THR A 14 19.59 6.09 12.36
CA THR A 14 19.14 5.14 11.33
C THR A 14 17.87 5.64 10.63
N LEU A 15 16.93 6.21 11.39
CA LEU A 15 15.72 6.82 10.85
C LEU A 15 16.06 7.99 9.91
N LEU A 16 16.99 8.88 10.31
CA LEU A 16 17.37 10.03 9.50
C LEU A 16 18.04 9.63 8.19
N LEU A 17 18.95 8.65 8.20
CA LEU A 17 19.53 8.11 6.98
C LEU A 17 18.44 7.55 6.06
N ARG A 18 17.56 6.69 6.59
CA ARG A 18 16.50 6.05 5.81
C ARG A 18 15.49 7.03 5.20
N ARG A 19 15.10 8.07 5.95
CA ARG A 19 14.00 8.97 5.56
C ARG A 19 14.44 10.26 4.89
N ALA A 20 15.64 10.74 5.21
CA ALA A 20 16.13 12.03 4.76
C ALA A 20 17.43 11.91 3.95
N ASP A 21 17.92 10.69 3.70
CA ASP A 21 19.21 10.44 3.05
C ASP A 21 20.34 11.24 3.72
N ALA A 22 20.24 11.40 5.04
CA ALA A 22 21.03 12.35 5.82
C ALA A 22 21.91 11.62 6.84
N VAL A 23 23.20 11.94 6.88
CA VAL A 23 24.20 11.27 7.70
C VAL A 23 24.90 12.28 8.62
N GLY A 24 24.62 12.18 9.92
CA GLY A 24 25.26 13.00 10.95
C GLY A 24 26.59 12.43 11.40
N LEU A 25 27.70 12.85 10.77
CA LEU A 25 29.04 12.38 11.13
C LEU A 25 29.68 13.19 12.27
N PRO A 26 30.55 12.58 13.08
CA PRO A 26 31.33 13.30 14.08
C PRO A 26 32.25 14.35 13.43
N PRO A 27 32.80 15.28 14.22
CA PRO A 27 33.77 16.25 13.73
C PRO A 27 35.01 15.57 13.13
N ALA A 28 35.67 16.25 12.19
CA ALA A 28 36.93 15.80 11.60
C ALA A 28 38.01 15.56 12.67
N ALA A 29 38.93 14.64 12.40
CA ALA A 29 40.10 14.43 13.24
C ALA A 29 40.99 15.69 13.26
N PRO A 30 41.63 16.01 14.39
CA PRO A 30 42.55 17.16 14.48
C PRO A 30 43.68 17.13 13.45
N ARG A 31 44.07 15.93 13.00
CA ARG A 31 45.01 15.70 11.91
C ARG A 31 44.41 14.67 10.95
N PRO A 32 43.90 15.09 9.78
CA PRO A 32 43.33 14.19 8.79
C PRO A 32 44.33 13.13 8.33
N PRO A 33 43.89 11.89 8.10
CA PRO A 33 44.75 10.82 7.61
C PRO A 33 45.11 11.04 6.13
N ALA A 34 46.35 10.72 5.75
CA ALA A 34 46.85 10.97 4.39
C ALA A 34 46.21 10.06 3.32
N ASP A 35 45.62 8.94 3.72
CA ASP A 35 44.93 7.99 2.84
C ASP A 35 43.41 8.27 2.70
N GLY A 36 42.90 9.34 3.31
CA GLY A 36 41.47 9.64 3.41
C GLY A 36 40.74 9.60 2.06
N ASP A 37 41.24 10.32 1.06
CA ASP A 37 40.59 10.41 -0.27
C ASP A 37 40.57 9.06 -1.00
N ALA A 38 41.67 8.31 -0.92
CA ALA A 38 41.77 6.98 -1.53
C ALA A 38 40.81 5.99 -0.85
N TRP A 39 40.69 6.08 0.48
CA TRP A 39 39.79 5.24 1.27
C TRP A 39 38.32 5.55 0.97
N VAL A 40 37.93 6.83 0.91
CA VAL A 40 36.55 7.22 0.59
C VAL A 40 36.17 6.82 -0.84
N THR A 41 37.10 6.85 -1.78
CA THR A 41 36.86 6.35 -3.14
C THR A 41 36.49 4.86 -3.15
N ALA A 42 37.06 4.05 -2.26
CA ALA A 42 36.66 2.65 -2.11
C ALA A 42 35.25 2.52 -1.50
N LEU A 43 34.94 3.32 -0.46
CA LEU A 43 33.60 3.38 0.14
C LEU A 43 32.52 3.77 -0.90
N GLU A 44 32.78 4.77 -1.73
CA GLU A 44 31.87 5.17 -2.80
C GLU A 44 31.66 4.08 -3.83
N ALA A 45 32.70 3.32 -4.19
CA ALA A 45 32.57 2.18 -5.09
C ALA A 45 31.68 1.08 -4.49
N ASP A 46 31.75 0.86 -3.17
CA ASP A 46 30.89 -0.08 -2.46
C ASP A 46 29.44 0.39 -2.40
N LEU A 47 29.22 1.66 -2.03
CA LEU A 47 27.89 2.28 -1.98
C LEU A 47 27.24 2.39 -3.37
N ALA A 48 28.02 2.69 -4.41
CA ALA A 48 27.51 2.77 -5.78
C ALA A 48 26.96 1.42 -6.26
N ARG A 49 27.57 0.30 -5.83
CA ARG A 49 27.04 -1.05 -6.10
C ARG A 49 25.71 -1.31 -5.38
N GLN A 50 25.42 -0.58 -4.31
CA GLN A 50 24.13 -0.64 -3.59
C GLN A 50 23.13 0.42 -4.08
N GLY A 51 23.49 1.23 -5.10
CA GLY A 51 22.65 2.30 -5.62
C GLY A 51 22.78 3.63 -4.88
N TRP A 52 23.89 3.87 -4.16
CA TRP A 52 24.10 5.08 -3.36
C TRP A 52 25.36 5.86 -3.76
N LEU A 53 25.27 7.19 -3.67
CA LEU A 53 26.37 8.13 -3.88
C LEU A 53 26.54 9.04 -2.66
N LEU A 54 27.77 9.51 -2.42
CA LEU A 54 28.05 10.50 -1.38
C LEU A 54 28.03 11.90 -2.00
N ASP A 55 27.45 12.88 -1.29
CA ASP A 55 27.68 14.28 -1.63
C ASP A 55 29.13 14.71 -1.32
N ALA A 56 29.52 15.88 -1.83
CA ALA A 56 30.88 16.40 -1.64
C ALA A 56 31.24 16.70 -0.18
N GLY A 57 30.28 17.15 0.63
CA GLY A 57 30.49 17.48 2.04
C GLY A 57 30.71 16.23 2.90
N LEU A 58 29.90 15.20 2.67
CA LEU A 58 29.96 13.90 3.32
C LEU A 58 31.23 13.16 2.93
N ARG A 59 31.60 13.19 1.64
CA ARG A 59 32.90 12.68 1.13
C ARG A 59 34.05 13.33 1.88
N ALA A 60 34.09 14.66 1.92
CA ALA A 60 35.15 15.41 2.61
C ALA A 60 35.19 15.11 4.11
N ARG A 61 34.04 14.97 4.76
CA ARG A 61 33.96 14.64 6.18
C ARG A 61 34.51 13.25 6.46
N PHE A 62 34.10 12.21 5.72
CA PHE A 62 34.64 10.85 5.87
C PHE A 62 36.16 10.79 5.66
N ALA A 63 36.69 11.50 4.66
CA ALA A 63 38.11 11.54 4.36
C ALA A 63 38.93 12.13 5.54
N ALA A 64 38.31 13.02 6.32
CA ALA A 64 38.94 13.70 7.44
C ALA A 64 38.71 13.01 8.80
N LEU A 65 37.96 11.91 8.88
CA LEU A 65 37.72 11.18 10.13
C LEU A 65 38.93 10.35 10.57
N ASP A 66 39.02 10.10 11.88
CA ASP A 66 39.97 9.13 12.44
C ASP A 66 39.73 7.74 11.83
N PRO A 67 40.78 6.95 11.49
CA PRO A 67 40.61 5.66 10.82
C PRO A 67 39.69 4.66 11.52
N ALA A 68 39.70 4.61 12.86
CA ALA A 68 38.82 3.70 13.59
C ALA A 68 37.38 4.21 13.59
N VAL A 69 37.19 5.54 13.63
CA VAL A 69 35.86 6.17 13.56
C VAL A 69 35.28 6.02 12.15
N ARG A 70 36.04 6.30 11.10
CA ARG A 70 35.57 6.25 9.71
C ARG A 70 35.10 4.85 9.31
N LEU A 71 35.81 3.80 9.72
CA LEU A 71 35.42 2.40 9.47
C LEU A 71 34.06 2.10 10.11
N ARG A 72 33.88 2.41 11.41
CA ARG A 72 32.61 2.16 12.10
C ARG A 72 31.42 2.87 11.46
N TRP A 73 31.60 4.13 11.02
CA TRP A 73 30.53 4.89 10.37
C TRP A 73 30.23 4.39 8.96
N ALA A 74 31.24 3.96 8.21
CA ALA A 74 31.02 3.33 6.91
C ALA A 74 30.31 1.99 7.04
N ASP A 75 30.71 1.13 7.97
CA ASP A 75 30.04 -0.15 8.24
C ASP A 75 28.56 0.08 8.57
N TRP A 76 28.26 1.10 9.39
CA TRP A 76 26.87 1.46 9.72
C TRP A 76 26.10 1.99 8.51
N VAL A 77 26.66 2.93 7.72
CA VAL A 77 25.98 3.45 6.52
C VAL A 77 25.71 2.33 5.51
N GLN A 78 26.70 1.46 5.26
CA GLN A 78 26.55 0.32 4.37
C GLN A 78 25.49 -0.66 4.89
N ALA A 79 25.48 -0.98 6.19
CA ALA A 79 24.48 -1.87 6.77
C ALA A 79 23.04 -1.33 6.63
N VAL A 80 22.83 -0.03 6.84
CA VAL A 80 21.51 0.59 6.64
C VAL A 80 21.14 0.63 5.15
N ALA A 81 22.09 0.96 4.26
CA ALA A 81 21.88 0.93 2.81
C ALA A 81 21.48 -0.47 2.32
N ASP A 82 22.15 -1.51 2.84
CA ASP A 82 21.84 -2.91 2.56
C ASP A 82 20.44 -3.30 3.05
N GLU A 83 20.02 -2.87 4.24
CA GLU A 83 18.68 -3.14 4.78
C GLU A 83 17.56 -2.59 3.88
N LEU A 84 17.76 -1.40 3.30
CA LEU A 84 16.74 -0.73 2.48
C LEU A 84 16.41 -1.50 1.20
N VAL A 85 17.44 -2.07 0.57
CA VAL A 85 17.33 -2.90 -0.63
C VAL A 85 17.15 -4.38 -0.31
N GLY A 86 17.37 -4.78 0.95
CA GLY A 86 17.28 -6.17 1.43
C GLY A 86 18.57 -6.97 1.25
N ALA A 87 19.70 -6.33 0.92
CA ALA A 87 21.01 -6.95 0.81
C ALA A 87 21.63 -7.35 2.17
N ASP A 88 21.00 -6.96 3.28
CA ASP A 88 21.36 -7.36 4.66
C ASP A 88 21.03 -8.84 4.95
N ARG A 89 20.46 -9.56 3.97
CA ARG A 89 19.99 -10.94 4.12
C ARG A 89 20.74 -11.92 3.24
N ASP A 90 20.82 -13.16 3.74
CA ASP A 90 21.33 -14.29 2.97
C ASP A 90 20.27 -14.80 1.98
N HIS A 91 20.47 -14.42 0.73
CA HIS A 91 19.55 -14.60 -0.39
C HIS A 91 19.72 -15.95 -1.07
N VAL A 92 19.36 -17.02 -0.36
CA VAL A 92 19.61 -18.39 -0.81
C VAL A 92 18.30 -19.16 -0.97
N PRO A 93 17.93 -19.54 -2.21
CA PRO A 93 16.76 -20.34 -2.49
C PRO A 93 17.03 -21.83 -2.32
N LEU A 94 15.97 -22.65 -2.34
CA LEU A 94 16.10 -24.10 -2.27
C LEU A 94 17.08 -24.64 -3.32
N PHE A 95 16.93 -24.24 -4.59
CA PHE A 95 17.85 -24.61 -5.67
C PHE A 95 18.96 -23.56 -5.83
N ARG A 96 20.16 -23.84 -5.32
CA ARG A 96 21.31 -22.91 -5.28
C ARG A 96 21.76 -22.37 -6.64
N ARG A 97 21.40 -23.03 -7.74
CA ARG A 97 21.77 -22.62 -9.11
C ARG A 97 20.64 -21.96 -9.89
N PHE A 98 19.64 -21.40 -9.19
CA PHE A 98 18.54 -20.67 -9.84
C PHE A 98 19.05 -19.71 -10.93
N PRO A 99 18.49 -19.72 -12.17
CA PRO A 99 17.23 -20.38 -12.59
C PRO A 99 17.32 -21.85 -13.05
N ASP A 100 18.42 -22.56 -12.75
CA ASP A 100 18.57 -24.01 -13.05
C ASP A 100 17.77 -24.90 -12.06
N THR A 101 16.44 -24.79 -12.12
CA THR A 101 15.53 -25.67 -11.39
C THR A 101 15.10 -26.87 -12.25
N PRO A 102 14.71 -28.02 -11.66
CA PRO A 102 14.32 -29.22 -12.41
C PRO A 102 13.28 -28.92 -13.50
N ARG A 103 13.53 -29.41 -14.72
CA ARG A 103 12.64 -29.21 -15.87
C ARG A 103 11.35 -30.05 -15.82
N ASP A 104 11.39 -31.18 -15.09
CA ASP A 104 10.22 -32.03 -14.84
C ASP A 104 9.87 -31.99 -13.34
N PRO A 105 9.09 -30.99 -12.89
CA PRO A 105 8.73 -30.85 -11.48
C PRO A 105 7.83 -31.99 -11.00
N VAL A 106 7.04 -32.61 -11.89
CA VAL A 106 6.16 -33.74 -11.54
C VAL A 106 7.00 -34.97 -11.23
N GLN A 107 8.00 -35.27 -12.05
CA GLN A 107 8.95 -36.35 -11.77
C GLN A 107 9.69 -36.11 -10.45
N GLU A 108 10.22 -34.90 -10.24
CA GLU A 108 10.91 -34.56 -8.99
C GLU A 108 9.98 -34.72 -7.77
N TYR A 109 8.72 -34.30 -7.86
CA TYR A 109 7.71 -34.50 -6.80
C TYR A 109 7.46 -35.99 -6.51
N VAL A 110 7.28 -36.82 -7.54
CA VAL A 110 7.06 -38.26 -7.37
C VAL A 110 8.29 -38.92 -6.75
N GLU A 111 9.50 -38.58 -7.20
CA GLU A 111 10.75 -39.12 -6.64
C GLU A 111 10.95 -38.70 -5.17
N ARG A 112 10.61 -37.46 -4.82
CA ARG A 112 10.57 -36.98 -3.43
C ARG A 112 9.57 -37.77 -2.57
N LEU A 113 8.36 -37.98 -3.08
CA LEU A 113 7.31 -38.72 -2.38
C LEU A 113 7.73 -40.18 -2.12
N LEU A 114 8.29 -40.85 -3.13
CA LEU A 114 8.80 -42.21 -2.99
C LEU A 114 9.93 -42.29 -1.96
N ALA A 115 10.87 -41.33 -1.99
CA ALA A 115 11.92 -41.26 -0.99
C ALA A 115 11.37 -41.04 0.43
N CYS A 116 10.39 -40.13 0.58
CA CYS A 116 9.76 -39.84 1.86
C CYS A 116 9.03 -41.06 2.46
N LEU A 117 8.32 -41.83 1.62
CA LEU A 117 7.49 -42.94 2.08
C LEU A 117 8.23 -44.26 2.24
N PHE A 118 9.25 -44.52 1.42
CA PHE A 118 9.84 -45.86 1.28
C PHE A 118 11.36 -45.93 1.46
N GLN A 119 12.09 -44.80 1.53
CA GLN A 119 13.54 -44.87 1.68
C GLN A 119 13.92 -45.34 3.09
N ASP A 120 14.76 -46.36 3.17
CA ASP A 120 15.45 -46.78 4.39
C ASP A 120 16.93 -46.40 4.33
N GLN A 121 17.58 -46.21 5.49
CA GLN A 121 18.98 -45.78 5.58
C GLN A 121 19.98 -46.87 5.19
N THR A 122 19.61 -48.14 5.40
CA THR A 122 20.47 -49.31 5.18
C THR A 122 20.31 -49.92 3.78
N GLU A 123 19.22 -49.57 3.10
CA GLU A 123 18.86 -50.06 1.77
C GLU A 123 19.51 -49.28 0.62
N VAL A 124 19.32 -49.77 -0.61
CA VAL A 124 19.68 -49.03 -1.82
C VAL A 124 18.92 -47.70 -1.91
N CYS A 125 19.55 -46.67 -2.47
CA CYS A 125 18.83 -45.46 -2.82
C CYS A 125 17.77 -45.76 -3.89
N LEU A 126 16.52 -45.38 -3.64
CA LEU A 126 15.40 -45.62 -4.57
C LEU A 126 15.53 -44.88 -5.90
N ARG A 127 16.40 -43.87 -5.99
CA ARG A 127 16.60 -43.05 -7.19
C ARG A 127 17.77 -43.53 -8.05
N CYS A 128 18.92 -43.88 -7.45
CA CYS A 128 20.11 -44.30 -8.20
C CYS A 128 20.52 -45.76 -8.03
N GLY A 129 19.84 -46.53 -7.16
CA GLY A 129 20.15 -47.94 -6.90
C GLY A 129 21.49 -48.20 -6.19
N ARG A 130 22.15 -47.17 -5.66
CA ARG A 130 23.45 -47.30 -4.97
C ARG A 130 23.25 -47.39 -3.46
N THR A 131 24.08 -48.19 -2.79
CA THR A 131 24.14 -48.30 -1.33
C THR A 131 25.10 -47.27 -0.71
N GLY A 132 25.02 -47.05 0.60
CA GLY A 132 26.01 -46.28 1.38
C GLY A 132 25.93 -44.75 1.29
N HIS A 133 25.02 -44.19 0.47
CA HIS A 133 24.88 -42.75 0.26
C HIS A 133 23.64 -42.11 0.89
N VAL A 134 22.75 -42.91 1.49
CA VAL A 134 21.53 -42.40 2.14
C VAL A 134 21.88 -41.91 3.55
N ARG A 135 21.50 -40.68 3.86
CA ARG A 135 21.78 -40.01 5.14
C ARG A 135 20.56 -39.19 5.57
N PRO A 136 20.26 -39.12 6.87
CA PRO A 136 19.25 -38.20 7.38
C PRO A 136 19.68 -36.75 7.12
N VAL A 137 18.69 -35.88 6.88
CA VAL A 137 18.88 -34.44 6.73
C VAL A 137 18.41 -33.72 8.00
N ASP A 138 19.32 -33.03 8.66
CA ASP A 138 19.02 -32.22 9.84
C ASP A 138 18.32 -30.89 9.44
N PRO A 139 17.28 -30.42 10.15
CA PRO A 139 16.66 -30.99 11.37
C PRO A 139 15.39 -31.82 11.10
N CYS A 140 15.06 -32.12 9.84
CA CYS A 140 13.81 -32.82 9.50
C CYS A 140 13.88 -34.35 9.64
N GLY A 141 15.09 -34.94 9.65
CA GLY A 141 15.30 -36.38 9.71
C GLY A 141 15.02 -37.14 8.40
N HIS A 142 14.54 -36.49 7.34
CA HIS A 142 14.28 -37.15 6.07
C HIS A 142 15.55 -37.80 5.49
N LEU A 143 15.40 -39.01 4.97
CA LEU A 143 16.50 -39.78 4.38
C LEU A 143 16.70 -39.39 2.92
N ALA A 144 17.86 -38.81 2.61
CA ALA A 144 18.21 -38.35 1.27
C ALA A 144 19.57 -38.91 0.82
N CYS A 145 19.67 -39.23 -0.47
CA CYS A 145 20.90 -39.75 -1.07
C CYS A 145 21.85 -38.61 -1.45
N THR A 146 23.05 -38.59 -0.86
CA THR A 146 24.05 -37.53 -1.05
C THR A 146 24.58 -37.40 -2.48
N ARG A 147 24.39 -38.44 -3.31
CA ARG A 147 24.74 -38.40 -4.74
C ARG A 147 23.61 -37.88 -5.62
N CYS A 148 22.36 -38.21 -5.29
CA CYS A 148 21.22 -37.77 -6.11
C CYS A 148 20.85 -36.32 -5.79
N TYR A 149 21.00 -35.94 -4.53
CA TYR A 149 20.75 -34.59 -4.04
C TYR A 149 22.08 -33.96 -3.68
N ALA A 150 22.82 -33.50 -4.69
CA ALA A 150 24.16 -32.99 -4.47
C ALA A 150 24.15 -31.74 -3.56
N PRO A 151 25.06 -31.62 -2.57
CA PRO A 151 25.03 -30.53 -1.59
C PRO A 151 25.19 -29.13 -2.16
N ASP A 152 25.86 -29.01 -3.30
CA ASP A 152 26.03 -27.78 -4.06
C ASP A 152 24.77 -27.34 -4.81
N ARG A 153 23.73 -28.19 -4.88
CA ARG A 153 22.48 -27.89 -5.58
C ARG A 153 21.35 -27.47 -4.64
N TYR A 154 21.36 -27.90 -3.37
CA TYR A 154 20.24 -27.70 -2.45
C TYR A 154 20.65 -26.91 -1.19
N ALA A 155 19.88 -25.89 -0.83
CA ALA A 155 20.07 -25.10 0.41
C ALA A 155 19.20 -25.58 1.59
N GLY A 156 18.29 -26.52 1.33
CA GLY A 156 17.40 -27.12 2.30
C GLY A 156 17.22 -28.60 2.03
N CYS A 157 16.43 -29.27 2.85
CA CYS A 157 16.06 -30.66 2.62
C CYS A 157 15.40 -30.81 1.24
N PRO A 158 15.96 -31.65 0.36
CA PRO A 158 15.41 -31.82 -0.98
C PRO A 158 14.08 -32.57 -0.98
N ILE A 159 13.57 -33.04 0.16
CA ILE A 159 12.29 -33.76 0.27
C ILE A 159 11.19 -32.84 0.78
N CYS A 160 11.43 -32.11 1.88
CA CYS A 160 10.40 -31.29 2.53
C CYS A 160 10.65 -29.78 2.50
N GLY A 161 11.72 -29.31 1.84
CA GLY A 161 12.05 -27.88 1.75
C GLY A 161 12.58 -27.25 3.04
N ARG A 162 12.63 -27.99 4.16
CA ARG A 162 13.09 -27.45 5.46
C ARG A 162 14.55 -26.99 5.35
N ARG A 163 14.83 -25.73 5.67
CA ARG A 163 16.19 -25.16 5.60
C ARG A 163 17.11 -25.85 6.60
N THR A 164 18.35 -26.12 6.18
CA THR A 164 19.35 -26.81 7.00
C THR A 164 20.05 -25.83 7.92
N THR A 165 20.28 -26.24 9.17
CA THR A 165 21.00 -25.46 10.21
C THR A 165 22.51 -25.71 10.23
N GLY A 166 23.00 -26.63 9.39
CA GLY A 166 24.42 -26.80 9.08
C GLY A 166 25.12 -27.99 9.73
N ASP A 167 24.44 -28.75 10.59
CA ASP A 167 25.02 -29.90 11.32
C ASP A 167 24.98 -31.22 10.51
N GLY A 168 24.85 -31.15 9.19
CA GLY A 168 24.63 -32.30 8.30
C GLY A 168 25.52 -32.34 7.05
N TRP A 169 25.28 -33.33 6.18
CA TRP A 169 26.02 -33.50 4.91
C TRP A 169 25.60 -32.48 3.82
N LEU A 170 24.48 -31.78 4.05
CA LEU A 170 24.09 -30.58 3.33
C LEU A 170 24.62 -29.38 4.15
N PRO A 171 25.82 -28.87 3.85
CA PRO A 171 26.38 -27.76 4.60
C PRO A 171 25.54 -26.50 4.35
N PRO A 172 25.56 -25.53 5.27
CA PRO A 172 24.97 -24.24 4.99
C PRO A 172 25.64 -23.63 3.76
N PRO A 173 24.98 -22.70 3.04
CA PRO A 173 25.63 -21.97 1.96
C PRO A 173 26.93 -21.34 2.49
N SER A 174 28.03 -21.60 1.79
CA SER A 174 29.26 -20.82 1.97
C SER A 174 29.07 -19.47 1.29
N ALA A 175 29.60 -18.39 1.86
CA ALA A 175 29.67 -17.10 1.17
C ALA A 175 30.31 -17.31 -0.22
N GLU A 176 29.50 -17.24 -1.28
CA GLU A 176 30.02 -17.31 -2.65
C GLU A 176 30.90 -16.09 -2.90
N ALA A 177 31.90 -16.25 -3.78
CA ALA A 177 32.65 -15.10 -4.27
C ALA A 177 31.67 -14.10 -4.91
N PRO A 178 31.82 -12.79 -4.69
CA PRO A 178 30.90 -11.80 -5.23
C PRO A 178 30.84 -11.93 -6.76
N ALA A 179 29.64 -12.22 -7.27
CA ALA A 179 29.38 -12.18 -8.69
C ALA A 179 29.56 -10.74 -9.20
N PRO A 180 29.86 -10.53 -10.50
CA PRO A 180 29.88 -9.19 -11.06
C PRO A 180 28.52 -8.52 -10.87
N ALA A 181 28.51 -7.37 -10.19
CA ALA A 181 27.32 -6.56 -9.98
C ALA A 181 26.85 -5.96 -11.31
N GLY A 182 25.54 -5.92 -11.51
CA GLY A 182 24.91 -5.20 -12.60
C GLY A 182 25.04 -3.68 -12.41
N GLN A 183 24.82 -2.93 -13.49
CA GLN A 183 24.73 -1.48 -13.38
C GLN A 183 23.53 -1.10 -12.48
N PRO A 184 23.67 -0.14 -11.55
CA PRO A 184 22.55 0.32 -10.75
C PRO A 184 21.41 0.85 -11.62
N LEU A 185 20.19 0.49 -11.26
CA LEU A 185 18.98 1.00 -11.88
C LEU A 185 18.73 2.46 -11.55
N ARG A 186 19.08 2.86 -10.33
CA ARG A 186 18.89 4.21 -9.77
C ARG A 186 20.04 4.49 -8.80
N LEU A 187 20.42 5.76 -8.69
CA LEU A 187 21.41 6.23 -7.73
C LEU A 187 20.74 7.24 -6.79
N ARG A 188 20.85 7.01 -5.48
CA ARG A 188 20.40 7.91 -4.42
C ARG A 188 21.58 8.63 -3.80
N ARG A 189 21.42 9.91 -3.46
CA ARG A 189 22.49 10.72 -2.89
C ARG A 189 22.35 10.83 -1.37
N LEU A 190 23.37 10.38 -0.64
CA LEU A 190 23.53 10.61 0.79
C LEU A 190 24.17 11.97 1.05
N THR A 191 23.63 12.69 2.02
CA THR A 191 24.03 14.06 2.35
C THR A 191 24.57 14.20 3.76
N LEU A 192 25.52 15.11 3.97
CA LEU A 192 26.05 15.41 5.30
C LEU A 192 25.02 16.20 6.12
N ASP A 193 24.72 15.72 7.33
CA ASP A 193 23.85 16.40 8.28
C ASP A 193 24.66 17.02 9.43
N ASP A 194 24.85 18.33 9.37
CA ASP A 194 25.55 19.08 10.43
C ASP A 194 24.65 19.38 11.66
N ASP A 195 23.32 19.21 11.55
CA ASP A 195 22.38 19.38 12.66
C ASP A 195 21.27 18.31 12.66
N PRO A 196 21.59 17.07 13.11
CA PRO A 196 20.62 15.98 13.18
C PRO A 196 19.39 16.28 14.03
N ALA A 197 19.49 17.21 15.00
CA ALA A 197 18.35 17.59 15.81
C ALA A 197 17.36 18.44 15.02
N ALA A 198 17.84 19.40 14.21
CA ALA A 198 17.00 20.16 13.30
C ALA A 198 16.39 19.26 12.21
N THR A 199 17.15 18.32 11.65
CA THR A 199 16.64 17.36 10.67
C THR A 199 15.55 16.47 11.27
N ALA A 200 15.73 15.98 12.50
CA ALA A 200 14.70 15.21 13.21
C ALA A 200 13.41 16.02 13.42
N VAL A 201 13.52 17.29 13.82
CA VAL A 201 12.36 18.19 13.94
C VAL A 201 11.66 18.39 12.60
N ARG A 202 12.42 18.61 11.51
CA ARG A 202 11.87 18.74 10.16
C ARG A 202 11.12 17.49 9.73
N VAL A 203 11.73 16.31 9.83
CA VAL A 203 11.11 15.03 9.44
C VAL A 203 9.88 14.71 10.29
N ARG A 204 9.91 15.04 11.58
CA ARG A 204 8.73 14.94 12.47
C ARG A 204 7.59 15.82 11.96
N ASP A 205 7.87 17.09 11.69
CA ASP A 205 6.85 18.06 11.31
C ASP A 205 6.28 17.74 9.92
N GLU A 206 7.11 17.24 8.99
CA GLU A 206 6.68 16.68 7.70
C GLU A 206 5.71 15.50 7.88
N LEU A 207 6.02 14.54 8.76
CA LEU A 207 5.12 13.41 9.08
C LEU A 207 3.80 13.87 9.71
N VAL A 208 3.84 14.88 10.57
CA VAL A 208 2.65 15.47 11.20
C VAL A 208 1.77 16.20 10.19
N ALA A 209 2.38 16.89 9.21
CA ALA A 209 1.70 17.64 8.17
C ALA A 209 1.02 16.74 7.11
N ARG A 210 1.35 15.44 7.04
CA ARG A 210 0.74 14.51 6.08
C ARG A 210 -0.78 14.45 6.23
N THR A 211 -1.48 14.64 5.11
CA THR A 211 -2.95 14.57 5.05
C THR A 211 -3.51 13.16 5.05
N ALA A 212 -2.67 12.18 4.68
CA ALA A 212 -3.00 10.76 4.66
C ALA A 212 -2.68 10.09 6.01
N ALA A 213 -3.33 8.96 6.29
CA ALA A 213 -3.00 8.18 7.47
C ALA A 213 -1.62 7.52 7.30
N LEU A 214 -0.79 7.59 8.34
CA LEU A 214 0.56 7.05 8.32
C LEU A 214 0.59 5.52 8.29
N SER A 215 1.57 4.95 7.58
CA SER A 215 1.86 3.51 7.58
C SER A 215 2.24 3.00 8.96
N GLY A 216 2.35 1.68 9.16
CA GLY A 216 2.86 1.12 10.43
C GLY A 216 4.26 1.64 10.78
N THR A 217 5.17 1.62 9.81
CA THR A 217 6.53 2.12 9.93
C THR A 217 6.56 3.62 10.19
N ASP A 218 5.84 4.43 9.40
CA ASP A 218 5.77 5.89 9.59
C ASP A 218 5.26 6.27 10.99
N ARG A 219 4.33 5.47 11.55
CA ARG A 219 3.86 5.68 12.92
C ARG A 219 4.92 5.35 13.95
N ALA A 220 5.69 4.28 13.76
CA ALA A 220 6.81 3.95 14.65
C ALA A 220 7.88 5.05 14.59
N ASP A 221 8.21 5.52 13.40
CA ASP A 221 9.15 6.60 13.15
C ASP A 221 8.69 7.91 13.79
N LEU A 222 7.41 8.27 13.62
CA LEU A 222 6.85 9.45 14.27
C LEU A 222 6.94 9.36 15.80
N ARG A 223 6.66 8.19 16.39
CA ARG A 223 6.79 8.00 17.84
C ARG A 223 8.23 8.19 18.30
N LEU A 224 9.20 7.62 17.59
CA LEU A 224 10.62 7.79 17.87
C LEU A 224 11.04 9.26 17.80
N LEU A 225 10.63 9.96 16.74
CA LEU A 225 10.92 11.38 16.54
C LEU A 225 10.28 12.27 17.61
N VAL A 226 9.02 12.04 17.97
CA VAL A 226 8.33 12.79 19.04
C VAL A 226 9.01 12.57 20.38
N ASN A 227 9.37 11.33 20.71
CA ASN A 227 10.07 11.01 21.95
C ASN A 227 11.47 11.64 22.01
N ALA A 228 12.16 11.73 20.88
CA ALA A 228 13.50 12.33 20.81
C ALA A 228 13.47 13.87 20.86
N THR A 229 12.47 14.51 20.26
CA THR A 229 12.47 15.97 20.04
C THR A 229 11.51 16.75 20.95
N ALA A 230 10.43 16.12 21.43
CA ALA A 230 9.40 16.77 22.25
C ALA A 230 8.72 15.81 23.25
N PRO A 231 9.48 15.11 24.12
CA PRO A 231 8.92 14.13 25.04
C PRO A 231 7.91 14.77 26.01
N GLY A 232 6.71 14.21 26.07
CA GLY A 232 5.65 14.64 27.00
C GLY A 232 5.02 16.01 26.68
N ARG A 233 5.34 16.62 25.54
CA ARG A 233 4.90 17.97 25.16
C ARG A 233 4.07 17.97 23.88
N LEU A 234 3.09 18.86 23.81
CA LEU A 234 2.22 19.06 22.64
C LEU A 234 2.23 20.50 22.13
N ASP A 235 2.92 21.43 22.81
CA ASP A 235 2.94 22.87 22.52
C ASP A 235 3.65 23.24 21.21
N TRP A 236 4.41 22.31 20.62
CA TRP A 236 5.03 22.44 19.31
C TRP A 236 4.08 22.09 18.15
N LEU A 237 2.95 21.42 18.41
CA LEU A 237 2.04 21.01 17.35
C LEU A 237 1.38 22.24 16.70
N PRO A 238 1.24 22.25 15.36
CA PRO A 238 0.49 23.30 14.69
C PRO A 238 -0.96 23.35 15.19
N ALA A 239 -1.62 24.49 14.97
CA ALA A 239 -3.02 24.68 15.36
C ALA A 239 -3.93 23.60 14.77
N GLU A 240 -3.67 23.21 13.52
CA GLU A 240 -4.38 22.14 12.84
C GLU A 240 -3.43 21.00 12.44
N VAL A 241 -3.81 19.77 12.79
CA VAL A 241 -3.17 18.54 12.30
C VAL A 241 -4.13 17.86 11.31
N PRO A 242 -3.78 17.74 10.02
CA PRO A 242 -4.70 17.27 8.99
C PRO A 242 -5.26 15.86 9.24
N SER A 243 -4.42 14.94 9.74
CA SER A 243 -4.78 13.56 10.02
C SER A 243 -5.12 13.35 11.50
N ARG A 244 -6.38 12.96 11.76
CA ARG A 244 -6.84 12.63 13.11
C ARG A 244 -6.19 11.36 13.68
N GLU A 245 -5.72 10.46 12.82
CA GLU A 245 -4.96 9.28 13.24
C GLU A 245 -3.55 9.68 13.68
N THR A 246 -2.90 10.58 12.92
CA THR A 246 -1.58 11.13 13.27
C THR A 246 -1.63 11.91 14.57
N LEU A 247 -2.63 12.78 14.74
CA LEU A 247 -2.85 13.51 15.99
C LEU A 247 -3.01 12.54 17.19
N ALA A 248 -3.76 11.46 17.01
CA ALA A 248 -3.94 10.47 18.06
C ALA A 248 -2.64 9.76 18.46
N VAL A 249 -1.74 9.49 17.49
CA VAL A 249 -0.42 8.93 17.75
C VAL A 249 0.44 9.90 18.57
N VAL A 250 0.51 11.17 18.17
CA VAL A 250 1.30 12.19 18.89
C VAL A 250 0.77 12.40 20.31
N ILE A 251 -0.55 12.55 20.47
CA ILE A 251 -1.17 12.69 21.80
C ILE A 251 -0.90 11.45 22.66
N ALA A 252 -1.04 10.25 22.11
CA ALA A 252 -0.77 9.02 22.86
C ALA A 252 0.69 8.97 23.36
N SER A 253 1.67 9.28 22.51
CA SER A 253 3.08 9.33 22.90
C SER A 253 3.38 10.39 23.96
N ALA A 254 2.80 11.59 23.84
CA ALA A 254 2.96 12.64 24.85
C ALA A 254 2.31 12.26 26.19
N LEU A 255 1.16 11.56 26.16
CA LEU A 255 0.52 11.04 27.36
C LEU A 255 1.32 9.91 28.00
N GLU A 256 1.87 8.98 27.23
CA GLU A 256 2.73 7.90 27.74
C GLU A 256 3.94 8.48 28.50
N ALA A 257 4.66 9.42 27.87
CA ALA A 257 5.80 10.09 28.49
C ALA A 257 5.39 10.90 29.74
N SER A 258 4.30 11.69 29.68
CA SER A 258 3.83 12.49 30.81
C SER A 258 3.38 11.64 31.99
N LEU A 259 2.67 10.54 31.73
CA LEU A 259 2.19 9.62 32.76
C LEU A 259 3.33 8.87 33.42
N ALA A 260 4.40 8.55 32.67
CA ALA A 260 5.61 7.93 33.22
C ALA A 260 6.31 8.85 34.26
N THR A 261 6.24 10.16 34.09
CA THR A 261 6.81 11.14 35.02
C THR A 261 5.82 11.69 36.05
N GLY A 262 4.58 11.18 36.08
CA GLY A 262 3.52 11.65 36.99
C GLY A 262 2.96 13.04 36.68
N SER A 263 3.24 13.60 35.50
CA SER A 263 2.72 14.90 35.05
C SER A 263 1.35 14.77 34.39
N ALA A 264 0.48 15.76 34.61
CA ALA A 264 -0.80 15.88 33.93
C ALA A 264 -0.80 16.91 32.78
N ALA A 265 0.32 17.57 32.51
CA ALA A 265 0.38 18.71 31.58
C ALA A 265 -0.11 18.37 30.16
N ALA A 266 0.27 17.19 29.62
CA ALA A 266 -0.19 16.76 28.30
C ALA A 266 -1.69 16.41 28.25
N LEU A 267 -2.34 16.14 29.39
CA LEU A 267 -3.75 15.70 29.42
C LEU A 267 -4.70 16.85 29.11
N ASP A 268 -4.47 18.03 29.68
CA ASP A 268 -5.33 19.19 29.45
C ASP A 268 -5.21 19.65 27.99
N GLU A 269 -3.98 19.65 27.45
CA GLU A 269 -3.75 19.96 26.04
C GLU A 269 -4.36 18.88 25.12
N ALA A 270 -4.24 17.59 25.45
CA ALA A 270 -4.89 16.53 24.70
C ALA A 270 -6.41 16.72 24.59
N VAL A 271 -7.08 17.07 25.70
CA VAL A 271 -8.52 17.35 25.73
C VAL A 271 -8.87 18.53 24.82
N ALA A 272 -8.07 19.59 24.84
CA ALA A 272 -8.30 20.77 24.00
C ALA A 272 -8.16 20.49 22.50
N ARG A 273 -7.40 19.46 22.11
CA ARG A 273 -7.19 19.07 20.71
C ARG A 273 -8.25 18.09 20.17
N TRP A 274 -9.06 17.47 21.03
CA TRP A 274 -10.13 16.58 20.58
C TRP A 274 -11.32 17.38 20.04
N GLY A 275 -11.79 17.06 18.84
CA GLY A 275 -12.98 17.69 18.25
C GLY A 275 -14.24 16.82 18.37
N THR A 276 -14.06 15.50 18.42
CA THR A 276 -15.17 14.53 18.43
C THR A 276 -14.94 13.42 19.45
N ALA A 277 -15.99 12.67 19.78
CA ALA A 277 -15.86 11.48 20.61
C ALA A 277 -14.84 10.51 19.97
N THR A 278 -14.92 10.29 18.66
CA THR A 278 -14.00 9.40 17.93
C THR A 278 -12.54 9.81 18.12
N ASP A 279 -12.20 11.09 18.17
CA ASP A 279 -10.82 11.54 18.41
C ASP A 279 -10.28 11.07 19.77
N ALA A 280 -11.10 11.20 20.83
CA ALA A 280 -10.76 10.67 22.15
C ALA A 280 -10.61 9.14 22.13
N ALA A 281 -11.47 8.42 21.40
CA ALA A 281 -11.33 6.97 21.24
C ALA A 281 -10.03 6.59 20.52
N ARG A 282 -9.63 7.30 19.46
CA ARG A 282 -8.38 7.06 18.74
C ARG A 282 -7.18 7.16 19.69
N THR A 283 -7.12 8.23 20.48
CA THR A 283 -6.05 8.43 21.46
C THR A 283 -6.00 7.29 22.48
N LEU A 284 -7.12 6.98 23.14
CA LEU A 284 -7.17 5.94 24.18
C LEU A 284 -6.88 4.52 23.63
N TRP A 285 -7.35 4.25 22.41
CA TRP A 285 -7.08 2.98 21.74
C TRP A 285 -5.61 2.86 21.36
N THR A 286 -5.01 3.94 20.84
CA THR A 286 -3.58 4.01 20.50
C THR A 286 -2.69 3.86 21.72
N LEU A 287 -3.03 4.53 22.83
CA LEU A 287 -2.38 4.39 24.13
C LEU A 287 -2.42 2.95 24.68
N SER A 288 -3.39 2.15 24.23
CA SER A 288 -3.51 0.73 24.58
C SER A 288 -2.86 -0.20 23.55
N GLY A 289 -2.00 0.32 22.66
CA GLY A 289 -1.35 -0.44 21.59
C GLY A 289 -2.25 -0.74 20.38
N GLY A 290 -3.40 -0.08 20.27
CA GLY A 290 -4.33 -0.27 19.16
C GLY A 290 -4.04 0.59 17.94
N ASP A 291 -4.60 0.19 16.80
CA ASP A 291 -4.50 0.94 15.55
C ASP A 291 -5.28 2.28 15.63
N PRO A 292 -4.66 3.43 15.31
CA PRO A 292 -5.26 4.76 15.49
C PRO A 292 -6.46 5.02 14.58
N GLY A 293 -6.68 4.22 13.53
CA GLY A 293 -7.91 4.25 12.73
C GLY A 293 -9.05 3.42 13.33
N LEU A 294 -8.88 2.91 14.56
CA LEU A 294 -9.84 2.07 15.27
C LEU A 294 -10.13 0.75 14.55
N VAL A 295 -9.18 0.29 13.73
CA VAL A 295 -9.23 -1.02 13.08
C VAL A 295 -8.94 -2.09 14.12
N ARG A 296 -9.67 -3.20 14.03
CA ARG A 296 -9.51 -4.34 14.93
C ARG A 296 -8.96 -5.52 14.13
N PRO A 297 -8.09 -6.34 14.74
CA PRO A 297 -7.71 -7.61 14.16
C PRO A 297 -8.94 -8.42 13.74
N ALA A 298 -8.85 -9.04 12.56
CA ALA A 298 -9.85 -9.93 12.04
C ALA A 298 -10.03 -11.10 13.02
N LYS A 299 -11.29 -11.45 13.29
CA LYS A 299 -11.57 -12.68 14.03
C LYS A 299 -11.32 -13.85 13.09
N ARG A 300 -10.33 -14.69 13.41
CA ARG A 300 -10.15 -15.97 12.73
C ARG A 300 -11.40 -16.83 12.91
N ARG A 301 -11.90 -17.39 11.81
CA ARG A 301 -12.97 -18.38 11.80
C ARG A 301 -12.37 -19.77 11.59
N PRO A 302 -12.85 -20.82 12.28
CA PRO A 302 -12.45 -22.18 11.98
C PRO A 302 -12.79 -22.52 10.53
N SER A 303 -11.85 -23.17 9.83
CA SER A 303 -12.04 -23.62 8.45
C SER A 303 -11.86 -25.14 8.38
N PRO A 304 -12.56 -25.88 7.50
CA PRO A 304 -12.29 -27.30 7.26
C PRO A 304 -10.83 -27.57 6.86
N ALA A 305 -10.18 -26.60 6.23
CA ALA A 305 -8.76 -26.65 5.88
C ALA A 305 -7.85 -26.79 7.11
N ASP A 306 -8.30 -26.41 8.30
CA ASP A 306 -7.54 -26.53 9.55
C ASP A 306 -7.22 -27.99 9.90
N ALA A 307 -7.98 -28.95 9.39
CA ALA A 307 -7.71 -30.37 9.56
C ALA A 307 -6.38 -30.81 8.91
N ARG A 308 -5.86 -30.04 7.94
CA ARG A 308 -4.56 -30.29 7.31
C ARG A 308 -3.38 -29.79 8.15
N ARG A 309 -3.61 -28.99 9.19
CA ARG A 309 -2.56 -28.44 10.03
C ARG A 309 -1.90 -29.58 10.84
N PRO A 310 -0.57 -29.70 10.83
CA PRO A 310 0.15 -30.66 11.68
C PRO A 310 -0.19 -30.49 13.17
N ALA A 311 -0.30 -31.60 13.91
CA ALA A 311 -0.75 -31.61 15.31
C ALA A 311 0.13 -30.77 16.28
N GLY A 312 1.40 -30.53 15.94
CA GLY A 312 2.32 -29.70 16.73
C GLY A 312 2.40 -28.24 16.29
N GLU A 313 1.75 -27.86 15.19
CA GLU A 313 1.81 -26.51 14.63
C GLU A 313 0.67 -25.66 15.22
N ARG A 314 1.02 -24.54 15.87
CA ARG A 314 0.04 -23.66 16.53
C ARG A 314 -0.66 -22.78 15.51
N VAL A 315 -1.88 -22.35 15.85
CA VAL A 315 -2.58 -21.29 15.12
C VAL A 315 -2.08 -19.94 15.61
N VAL A 316 -1.50 -19.15 14.70
CA VAL A 316 -1.00 -17.81 15.00
C VAL A 316 -2.07 -16.78 14.64
N THR A 317 -2.36 -15.84 15.55
CA THR A 317 -3.35 -14.77 15.31
C THR A 317 -2.84 -13.45 15.84
N VAL A 318 -3.30 -12.34 15.24
CA VAL A 318 -3.02 -11.00 15.77
C VAL A 318 -3.90 -10.77 17.00
N PRO A 319 -3.32 -10.57 18.20
CA PRO A 319 -4.10 -10.37 19.40
C PRO A 319 -4.84 -9.02 19.34
N ALA A 320 -6.12 -9.01 19.71
CA ALA A 320 -6.84 -7.75 19.85
C ALA A 320 -6.24 -6.93 21.02
N PRO A 321 -5.98 -5.62 20.84
CA PRO A 321 -5.50 -4.76 21.91
C PRO A 321 -6.37 -4.86 23.16
N ARG A 322 -5.74 -5.00 24.32
CA ARG A 322 -6.40 -4.96 25.63
C ARG A 322 -6.33 -3.53 26.15
N VAL A 323 -7.47 -2.92 26.44
CA VAL A 323 -7.50 -1.57 27.03
C VAL A 323 -6.91 -1.65 28.43
N GLY A 324 -5.76 -1.00 28.60
CA GLY A 324 -5.04 -0.92 29.86
C GLY A 324 -5.85 -0.20 30.95
N PRO A 325 -5.44 -0.30 32.23
CA PRO A 325 -6.01 0.53 33.29
C PRO A 325 -5.82 2.02 32.96
N LEU A 326 -6.89 2.80 33.03
CA LEU A 326 -6.83 4.25 32.83
C LEU A 326 -6.73 4.97 34.19
N PRO A 327 -5.72 5.82 34.41
CA PRO A 327 -5.63 6.63 35.62
C PRO A 327 -6.90 7.45 35.85
N ARG A 328 -7.24 7.68 37.12
CA ARG A 328 -8.44 8.45 37.50
C ARG A 328 -8.51 9.85 36.86
N PRO A 329 -7.40 10.62 36.73
CA PRO A 329 -7.41 11.89 36.00
C PRO A 329 -7.80 11.73 34.53
N VAL A 330 -7.23 10.73 33.82
CA VAL A 330 -7.55 10.46 32.40
C VAL A 330 -9.02 10.09 32.24
N ARG A 331 -9.56 9.20 33.09
CA ARG A 331 -10.99 8.85 33.07
C ARG A 331 -11.89 10.07 33.24
N ARG A 332 -11.53 10.98 34.15
CA ARG A 332 -12.27 12.21 34.44
C ARG A 332 -12.25 13.16 33.25
N ALA A 333 -11.08 13.40 32.69
CA ALA A 333 -10.88 14.26 31.54
C ALA A 333 -11.69 13.78 30.32
N VAL A 334 -11.63 12.48 30.01
CA VAL A 334 -12.38 11.90 28.89
C VAL A 334 -13.89 11.99 29.10
N LEU A 335 -14.39 11.63 30.28
CA LEU A 335 -15.83 11.71 30.57
C LEU A 335 -16.33 13.16 30.57
N GLY A 336 -15.53 14.10 31.10
CA GLY A 336 -15.85 15.53 31.05
C GLY A 336 -15.87 16.07 29.62
N PHE A 337 -14.89 15.69 28.79
CA PHE A 337 -14.89 16.03 27.36
C PHE A 337 -16.14 15.51 26.65
N LEU A 338 -16.49 14.22 26.83
CA LEU A 338 -17.68 13.63 26.23
C LEU A 338 -18.98 14.28 26.73
N ASP A 339 -19.00 14.77 27.97
CA ASP A 339 -20.17 15.43 28.55
C ASP A 339 -20.40 16.83 27.98
N GLY A 340 -19.32 17.52 27.58
CA GLY A 340 -19.36 18.82 26.92
C GLY A 340 -19.81 18.76 25.45
N LEU A 341 -19.89 17.56 24.85
CA LEU A 341 -20.37 17.38 23.49
C LEU A 341 -21.90 17.38 23.42
N ASP A 342 -22.44 17.72 22.25
CA ASP A 342 -23.85 17.50 21.91
C ASP A 342 -24.22 16.01 22.05
N PRO A 343 -25.16 15.61 22.94
CA PRO A 343 -25.38 14.21 23.27
C PRO A 343 -25.93 13.39 22.09
N ALA A 344 -26.77 13.95 21.22
CA ALA A 344 -27.22 13.25 20.02
C ALA A 344 -26.08 13.01 19.03
N THR A 345 -25.25 14.03 18.78
CA THR A 345 -24.11 13.91 17.86
C THR A 345 -23.04 12.98 18.40
N ALA A 346 -22.73 13.06 19.70
CA ALA A 346 -21.82 12.13 20.35
C ALA A 346 -22.37 10.69 20.33
N ALA A 347 -23.67 10.48 20.57
CA ALA A 347 -24.32 9.18 20.47
C ALA A 347 -24.26 8.60 19.03
N GLU A 348 -24.43 9.43 18.00
CA GLU A 348 -24.24 9.03 16.61
C GLU A 348 -22.77 8.65 16.34
N ASP A 349 -21.82 9.42 16.86
CA ASP A 349 -20.39 9.20 16.61
C ASP A 349 -19.86 7.94 17.30
N VAL A 350 -20.21 7.69 18.57
CA VAL A 350 -19.79 6.45 19.27
C VAL A 350 -20.36 5.18 18.63
N ARG A 351 -21.52 5.27 17.97
CA ARG A 351 -22.14 4.16 17.24
C ARG A 351 -21.39 3.76 15.98
N ARG A 352 -20.48 4.61 15.47
CA ARG A 352 -19.61 4.26 14.33
C ARG A 352 -18.58 3.20 14.68
N HIS A 353 -18.13 3.16 15.94
CA HIS A 353 -17.13 2.21 16.43
C HIS A 353 -17.60 1.48 17.71
N PRO A 354 -18.73 0.75 17.65
CA PRO A 354 -19.43 0.32 18.85
C PRO A 354 -18.65 -0.69 19.68
N ALA A 355 -17.87 -1.56 19.03
CA ALA A 355 -17.06 -2.56 19.73
C ALA A 355 -15.87 -1.93 20.49
N VAL A 356 -15.23 -0.91 19.91
CA VAL A 356 -14.14 -0.16 20.55
C VAL A 356 -14.68 0.58 21.77
N TRP A 357 -15.76 1.33 21.61
CA TRP A 357 -16.37 2.08 22.70
C TRP A 357 -16.91 1.20 23.83
N LYS A 358 -17.46 0.02 23.51
CA LYS A 358 -17.89 -0.93 24.55
C LYS A 358 -16.72 -1.35 25.43
N ARG A 359 -15.55 -1.62 24.85
CA ARG A 359 -14.30 -1.96 25.57
C ARG A 359 -13.74 -0.77 26.36
N LEU A 360 -13.68 0.41 25.75
CA LEU A 360 -13.25 1.63 26.45
C LEU A 360 -14.16 1.92 27.65
N ALA A 361 -15.47 1.73 27.51
CA ALA A 361 -16.44 1.95 28.57
C ALA A 361 -16.26 1.01 29.78
N GLU A 362 -15.71 -0.20 29.58
CA GLU A 362 -15.33 -1.10 30.69
C GLU A 362 -14.25 -0.49 31.59
N ARG A 363 -13.42 0.42 31.07
CA ARG A 363 -12.35 1.12 31.82
C ARG A 363 -12.71 2.56 32.20
N LEU A 364 -13.60 3.21 31.45
CA LEU A 364 -14.07 4.57 31.78
C LEU A 364 -15.09 4.56 32.92
N HIS A 365 -15.93 3.51 32.99
CA HIS A 365 -17.09 3.37 33.89
C HIS A 365 -18.05 4.59 33.84
N PRO A 366 -18.71 4.85 32.70
CA PRO A 366 -19.53 6.05 32.51
C PRO A 366 -20.73 6.15 33.47
N PHE A 367 -21.22 5.02 34.00
CA PHE A 367 -22.39 5.00 34.89
C PHE A 367 -22.05 5.24 36.38
N GLU A 368 -20.78 5.24 36.77
CA GLU A 368 -20.38 5.56 38.16
C GLU A 368 -20.47 7.06 38.46
N ARG A 369 -20.55 7.90 37.42
CA ARG A 369 -20.43 9.36 37.52
C ARG A 369 -21.56 10.12 36.81
N VAL A 370 -22.74 9.54 36.74
CA VAL A 370 -23.90 10.17 36.05
C VAL A 370 -24.17 11.60 36.55
N ALA A 371 -24.00 11.87 37.84
CA ALA A 371 -24.19 13.21 38.38
C ALA A 371 -23.17 14.25 37.88
N ALA A 372 -21.95 13.82 37.55
CA ALA A 372 -20.86 14.69 37.10
C ALA A 372 -20.68 14.72 35.58
N ALA A 373 -21.23 13.72 34.87
CA ALA A 373 -21.17 13.61 33.41
C ALA A 373 -22.46 12.96 32.85
N PRO A 374 -23.64 13.59 33.01
CA PRO A 374 -24.94 13.01 32.65
C PRO A 374 -25.11 12.79 31.14
N SER A 375 -24.64 13.71 30.29
CA SER A 375 -24.69 13.59 28.84
C SER A 375 -23.81 12.44 28.36
N ALA A 376 -22.59 12.30 28.90
CA ALA A 376 -21.72 11.16 28.58
C ALA A 376 -22.38 9.82 28.96
N ALA A 377 -23.04 9.75 30.12
CA ALA A 377 -23.77 8.55 30.53
C ALA A 377 -24.93 8.21 29.59
N VAL A 378 -25.68 9.22 29.11
CA VAL A 378 -26.75 9.06 28.10
C VAL A 378 -26.18 8.52 26.77
N VAL A 379 -25.04 9.04 26.31
CA VAL A 379 -24.34 8.56 25.10
C VAL A 379 -24.03 7.06 25.20
N PHE A 380 -23.47 6.62 26.32
CA PHE A 380 -23.19 5.19 26.54
C PHE A 380 -24.45 4.35 26.74
N ALA A 381 -25.51 4.90 27.32
CA ALA A 381 -26.82 4.23 27.40
C ALA A 381 -27.41 4.00 26.00
N ALA A 382 -27.35 5.00 25.12
CA ALA A 382 -27.78 4.88 23.72
C ALA A 382 -26.95 3.86 22.94
N LEU A 383 -25.64 3.80 23.18
CA LEU A 383 -24.75 2.82 22.55
C LEU A 383 -25.04 1.37 22.99
N ARG A 384 -25.32 1.16 24.29
CA ARG A 384 -25.52 -0.18 24.87
C ARG A 384 -26.98 -0.64 24.85
N GLY A 385 -27.93 0.26 24.58
CA GLY A 385 -29.36 -0.03 24.78
C GLY A 385 -29.69 -0.25 26.26
N THR A 386 -29.01 0.46 27.16
CA THR A 386 -29.15 0.26 28.62
C THR A 386 -30.57 0.60 29.05
N ARG A 387 -31.23 -0.33 29.76
CA ARG A 387 -32.50 -0.10 30.46
C ARG A 387 -32.20 0.27 31.91
N THR A 388 -32.87 1.29 32.42
CA THR A 388 -32.68 1.78 33.80
C THR A 388 -34.01 2.26 34.38
N PRO A 389 -34.26 2.17 35.69
CA PRO A 389 -35.48 2.73 36.28
C PRO A 389 -35.64 4.21 35.95
N ALA A 390 -36.86 4.67 35.61
CA ALA A 390 -37.12 6.06 35.24
C ALA A 390 -36.64 7.06 36.31
N GLY A 391 -36.77 6.70 37.58
CA GLY A 391 -36.33 7.49 38.74
C GLY A 391 -34.84 7.37 39.11
N SER A 392 -34.03 6.62 38.37
CA SER A 392 -32.58 6.55 38.62
C SER A 392 -31.88 7.84 38.15
N ALA A 393 -30.63 8.06 38.57
CA ALA A 393 -29.85 9.19 38.06
C ALA A 393 -29.70 9.14 36.54
N LEU A 394 -29.52 7.94 35.96
CA LEU A 394 -29.45 7.75 34.51
C LEU A 394 -30.81 7.92 33.84
N GLY A 395 -31.91 7.44 34.46
CA GLY A 395 -33.26 7.62 33.95
C GLY A 395 -33.65 9.08 33.84
N ARG A 396 -33.34 9.88 34.86
CA ARG A 396 -33.51 11.35 34.82
C ARG A 396 -32.64 12.02 33.77
N ALA A 397 -31.39 11.60 33.62
CA ALA A 397 -30.50 12.14 32.57
C ALA A 397 -31.03 11.83 31.16
N ILE A 398 -31.58 10.62 30.94
CA ILE A 398 -32.23 10.24 29.67
C ILE A 398 -33.45 11.13 29.40
N ALA A 399 -34.32 11.33 30.38
CA ALA A 399 -35.49 12.20 30.24
C ALA A 399 -35.09 13.63 29.86
N ALA A 400 -34.16 14.23 30.61
CA ALA A 400 -33.68 15.58 30.34
C ALA A 400 -32.95 15.72 28.98
N ALA A 401 -32.25 14.68 28.52
CA ALA A 401 -31.61 14.70 27.20
C ALA A 401 -32.64 14.57 26.06
N HIS A 402 -33.67 13.74 26.23
CA HIS A 402 -34.79 13.63 25.28
C HIS A 402 -35.57 14.94 25.18
N GLU A 403 -35.92 15.57 26.30
CA GLU A 403 -36.65 16.85 26.31
C GLU A 403 -35.91 17.96 25.56
N ARG A 404 -34.57 17.98 25.65
CA ARG A 404 -33.75 18.93 24.90
C ARG A 404 -33.70 18.63 23.40
N GLN A 405 -33.84 17.37 22.99
CA GLN A 405 -33.64 16.91 21.61
C GLN A 405 -34.59 15.76 21.22
N PRO A 406 -35.92 15.98 21.22
CA PRO A 406 -36.90 14.91 21.11
C PRO A 406 -36.82 14.14 19.79
N ASP A 407 -36.43 14.82 18.71
CA ASP A 407 -36.34 14.24 17.36
C ASP A 407 -35.08 13.41 17.12
N ARG A 408 -34.03 13.61 17.95
CA ARG A 408 -32.73 12.95 17.78
C ARG A 408 -32.44 11.92 18.85
N LEU A 409 -32.91 12.12 20.08
CA LEU A 409 -32.75 11.19 21.19
C LEU A 409 -34.11 10.60 21.55
N LEU A 410 -34.41 9.43 21.00
CA LEU A 410 -35.69 8.76 21.15
C LEU A 410 -35.74 8.01 22.48
N ARG A 411 -36.52 8.52 23.44
CA ARG A 411 -36.82 7.82 24.69
C ARG A 411 -37.85 6.73 24.43
N THR A 412 -37.67 5.58 25.07
CA THR A 412 -38.67 4.50 25.13
C THR A 412 -38.95 4.18 26.59
N ASP A 413 -40.19 4.37 27.01
CA ASP A 413 -40.72 3.93 28.29
C ASP A 413 -41.21 2.50 28.15
N HIS A 414 -40.77 1.63 29.07
CA HIS A 414 -41.11 0.22 29.05
C HIS A 414 -42.16 -0.10 30.13
N PRO A 415 -42.97 -1.16 29.95
CA PRO A 415 -44.04 -1.51 30.90
C PRO A 415 -43.58 -1.82 32.32
N ASP A 416 -42.31 -2.20 32.53
CA ASP A 416 -41.72 -2.51 33.84
C ASP A 416 -41.16 -1.27 34.59
N GLY A 417 -41.50 -0.06 34.14
CA GLY A 417 -41.05 1.19 34.77
C GLY A 417 -39.60 1.57 34.46
N THR A 418 -38.94 0.86 33.55
CA THR A 418 -37.62 1.23 33.03
C THR A 418 -37.73 2.11 31.79
N VAL A 419 -36.68 2.88 31.54
CA VAL A 419 -36.50 3.72 30.35
C VAL A 419 -35.22 3.34 29.61
N SER A 420 -35.22 3.54 28.31
CA SER A 420 -34.04 3.45 27.45
C SER A 420 -34.03 4.60 26.44
N VAL A 421 -32.88 4.84 25.81
CA VAL A 421 -32.73 5.87 24.78
C VAL A 421 -32.07 5.28 23.52
N ARG A 422 -32.48 5.76 22.35
CA ARG A 422 -31.82 5.51 21.06
C ARG A 422 -31.55 6.83 20.36
N VAL A 423 -30.57 6.84 19.46
CA VAL A 423 -30.30 8.01 18.61
C VAL A 423 -30.87 7.81 17.20
N ARG A 424 -31.65 8.76 16.70
CA ARG A 424 -32.00 8.91 15.28
C ARG A 424 -30.83 9.60 14.59
N THR A 425 -30.23 8.92 13.62
CA THR A 425 -28.99 9.38 13.00
C THR A 425 -29.25 10.33 11.84
N PHE A 426 -28.27 11.18 11.53
CA PHE A 426 -28.31 11.97 10.30
C PHE A 426 -28.44 11.07 9.05
N ALA A 427 -27.63 10.01 8.98
CA ALA A 427 -27.65 9.07 7.86
C ALA A 427 -29.05 8.47 7.66
N SER A 428 -29.73 7.99 8.71
CA SER A 428 -31.09 7.45 8.57
C SER A 428 -32.08 8.46 7.98
N SER A 429 -31.96 9.75 8.31
CA SER A 429 -32.85 10.78 7.77
C SER A 429 -32.60 11.03 6.27
N VAL A 430 -31.33 10.98 5.85
CA VAL A 430 -30.95 11.07 4.43
C VAL A 430 -31.44 9.84 3.66
N GLU A 431 -31.22 8.64 4.20
CA GLU A 431 -31.64 7.39 3.55
C GLU A 431 -33.17 7.31 3.41
N GLU A 432 -33.92 7.81 4.39
CA GLU A 432 -35.39 7.95 4.31
C GLU A 432 -35.81 8.88 3.15
N ALA A 433 -35.18 10.04 2.98
CA ALA A 433 -35.47 10.97 1.88
C ALA A 433 -35.09 10.38 0.51
N THR A 434 -33.94 9.71 0.40
CA THR A 434 -33.54 9.05 -0.86
C THR A 434 -34.43 7.88 -1.21
N ALA A 435 -34.90 7.11 -0.21
CA ALA A 435 -35.83 6.00 -0.42
C ALA A 435 -37.22 6.49 -0.85
N ALA A 436 -37.62 7.69 -0.43
CA ALA A 436 -38.85 8.35 -0.88
C ALA A 436 -38.75 8.92 -2.30
N GLY A 437 -37.58 8.86 -2.96
CA GLY A 437 -37.38 9.46 -4.27
C GLY A 437 -37.34 10.99 -4.25
N ASP A 438 -36.98 11.60 -3.12
CA ASP A 438 -36.94 13.05 -2.93
C ASP A 438 -35.48 13.57 -2.86
N PRO A 439 -34.83 13.80 -4.01
CA PRO A 439 -33.46 14.31 -4.05
C PRO A 439 -33.34 15.75 -3.51
N ALA A 440 -34.40 16.56 -3.52
CA ALA A 440 -34.38 17.93 -3.02
C ALA A 440 -34.27 17.96 -1.49
N THR A 441 -35.10 17.19 -0.79
CA THR A 441 -35.00 17.04 0.67
C THR A 441 -33.69 16.38 1.08
N ALA A 442 -33.24 15.36 0.33
CA ALA A 442 -31.95 14.73 0.57
C ALA A 442 -30.78 15.71 0.41
N ALA A 443 -30.79 16.55 -0.63
CA ALA A 443 -29.79 17.59 -0.86
C ALA A 443 -29.79 18.63 0.27
N ALA A 444 -30.97 19.13 0.68
CA ALA A 444 -31.10 20.10 1.77
C ALA A 444 -30.56 19.55 3.10
N LEU A 445 -30.80 18.27 3.41
CA LEU A 445 -30.19 17.61 4.57
C LEU A 445 -28.67 17.52 4.41
N LEU A 446 -28.19 17.07 3.24
CA LEU A 446 -26.77 16.86 2.95
C LEU A 446 -25.94 18.14 2.90
N MET A 447 -26.53 19.31 2.63
CA MET A 447 -25.84 20.61 2.75
C MET A 447 -25.32 20.89 4.16
N ARG A 448 -25.91 20.28 5.20
CA ARG A 448 -25.41 20.35 6.59
C ARG A 448 -24.12 19.52 6.80
N ARG A 449 -23.82 18.60 5.88
CA ARG A 449 -22.59 17.79 5.85
C ARG A 449 -22.04 17.77 4.42
N PRO A 450 -21.46 18.88 3.93
CA PRO A 450 -21.01 19.07 2.54
C PRO A 450 -20.21 17.89 1.95
N GLY A 451 -19.29 17.31 2.72
CA GLY A 451 -18.50 16.17 2.26
C GLY A 451 -19.32 14.88 2.06
N GLU A 452 -20.44 14.69 2.76
CA GLU A 452 -21.37 13.58 2.50
C GLU A 452 -22.22 13.84 1.25
N LEU A 453 -22.57 15.11 0.96
CA LEU A 453 -23.26 15.51 -0.27
C LEU A 453 -22.45 15.11 -1.50
N TRP A 454 -21.19 15.55 -1.56
CA TRP A 454 -20.31 15.29 -2.71
C TRP A 454 -20.01 13.80 -2.91
N ARG A 455 -19.91 13.02 -1.82
CA ARG A 455 -19.77 11.54 -1.91
C ARG A 455 -21.01 10.84 -2.46
N ARG A 456 -22.19 11.49 -2.39
CA ARG A 456 -23.47 10.98 -2.89
C ARG A 456 -23.97 11.73 -4.13
N LEU A 457 -23.17 12.64 -4.70
CA LEU A 457 -23.60 13.51 -5.80
C LEU A 457 -24.09 12.73 -7.02
N ASP A 458 -23.35 11.70 -7.45
CA ASP A 458 -23.81 10.80 -8.54
C ASP A 458 -25.17 10.17 -8.23
N HIS A 459 -25.43 9.78 -6.98
CA HIS A 459 -26.71 9.19 -6.62
C HIS A 459 -27.85 10.20 -6.70
N LEU A 460 -27.65 11.41 -6.16
CA LEU A 460 -28.65 12.49 -6.21
C LEU A 460 -28.94 12.92 -7.65
N LEU A 461 -27.91 13.09 -8.48
CA LEU A 461 -28.08 13.45 -9.89
C LEU A 461 -28.85 12.39 -10.68
N ARG A 462 -28.66 11.10 -10.36
CA ARG A 462 -29.45 10.01 -10.96
C ARG A 462 -30.89 9.96 -10.46
N LEU A 463 -31.14 10.29 -9.19
CA LEU A 463 -32.51 10.39 -8.67
C LEU A 463 -33.26 11.57 -9.29
N ALA A 464 -32.54 12.63 -9.66
CA ALA A 464 -33.10 13.84 -10.27
C ALA A 464 -33.00 13.84 -11.81
N VAL A 465 -32.66 12.73 -12.46
CA VAL A 465 -32.35 12.74 -13.91
C VAL A 465 -33.55 13.13 -14.78
N ASP A 466 -34.76 12.78 -14.35
CA ASP A 466 -36.02 13.04 -15.06
C ASP A 466 -36.73 14.32 -14.59
N ASP A 467 -36.15 15.05 -13.63
CA ASP A 467 -36.72 16.27 -13.03
C ASP A 467 -35.69 17.43 -13.10
N PRO A 468 -35.82 18.34 -14.08
CA PRO A 468 -34.91 19.46 -14.25
C PRO A 468 -34.82 20.39 -13.04
N ASP A 469 -35.92 20.59 -12.30
CA ASP A 469 -35.94 21.47 -11.12
C ASP A 469 -35.19 20.82 -9.96
N ALA A 470 -35.45 19.53 -9.70
CA ALA A 470 -34.69 18.76 -8.71
C ALA A 470 -33.20 18.66 -9.08
N GLN A 471 -32.87 18.49 -10.36
CA GLN A 471 -31.51 18.45 -10.85
C GLN A 471 -30.79 19.78 -10.58
N ARG A 472 -31.49 20.90 -10.82
CA ARG A 472 -30.97 22.24 -10.54
C ARG A 472 -30.71 22.45 -9.06
N ILE A 473 -31.63 22.03 -8.18
CA ILE A 473 -31.44 22.08 -6.71
C ILE A 473 -30.18 21.32 -6.28
N VAL A 474 -29.96 20.11 -6.83
CA VAL A 474 -28.77 19.31 -6.50
C VAL A 474 -27.48 19.98 -6.98
N LEU A 475 -27.47 20.53 -8.19
CA LEU A 475 -26.32 21.25 -8.75
C LEU A 475 -26.01 22.54 -7.99
N ASP A 476 -27.03 23.31 -7.61
CA ASP A 476 -26.87 24.54 -6.84
C ASP A 476 -26.37 24.22 -5.42
N ALA A 477 -26.89 23.16 -4.79
CA ALA A 477 -26.38 22.66 -3.51
C ALA A 477 -24.92 22.21 -3.61
N ALA A 478 -24.52 21.55 -4.71
CA ALA A 478 -23.11 21.20 -4.95
C ALA A 478 -22.23 22.45 -5.06
N ARG A 479 -22.63 23.44 -5.86
CA ARG A 479 -21.91 24.71 -6.05
C ARG A 479 -21.76 25.49 -4.74
N GLU A 480 -22.82 25.64 -3.96
CA GLU A 480 -22.80 26.35 -2.67
C GLU A 480 -21.95 25.65 -1.61
N THR A 481 -21.82 24.32 -1.71
CA THR A 481 -21.08 23.54 -0.73
C THR A 481 -19.62 23.30 -1.11
N ALA A 482 -19.24 23.44 -2.38
CA ALA A 482 -17.88 23.18 -2.86
C ALA A 482 -16.78 23.85 -2.01
N PRO A 483 -16.89 25.15 -1.63
CA PRO A 483 -15.87 25.84 -0.81
C PRO A 483 -15.64 25.22 0.57
N ARG A 484 -16.65 24.51 1.11
CA ARG A 484 -16.63 23.87 2.44
C ARG A 484 -16.14 22.42 2.40
N VAL A 485 -15.70 21.92 1.26
CA VAL A 485 -15.36 20.51 1.03
C VAL A 485 -13.87 20.35 0.80
N SER A 486 -13.29 19.30 1.39
CA SER A 486 -11.88 18.97 1.21
C SER A 486 -11.54 18.73 -0.27
N PRO A 487 -10.38 19.18 -0.79
CA PRO A 487 -9.98 19.02 -2.19
C PRO A 487 -10.10 17.59 -2.70
N ASN A 488 -9.64 16.63 -1.90
CA ASN A 488 -9.74 15.20 -2.16
C ASN A 488 -11.16 14.71 -2.49
N VAL A 489 -12.18 15.20 -1.78
CA VAL A 489 -13.56 14.77 -2.00
C VAL A 489 -14.12 15.37 -3.29
N LEU A 490 -13.79 16.63 -3.59
CA LEU A 490 -14.17 17.29 -4.84
C LEU A 490 -13.52 16.58 -6.05
N ALA A 491 -12.21 16.34 -5.97
CA ALA A 491 -11.42 15.68 -6.98
C ALA A 491 -11.97 14.27 -7.32
N VAL A 492 -12.23 13.45 -6.30
CA VAL A 492 -12.79 12.10 -6.47
C VAL A 492 -14.21 12.14 -7.03
N ALA A 493 -15.05 13.04 -6.54
CA ALA A 493 -16.42 13.16 -7.03
C ALA A 493 -16.47 13.61 -8.50
N ALA A 494 -15.66 14.60 -8.89
CA ALA A 494 -15.56 15.07 -10.26
C ALA A 494 -15.04 14.00 -11.22
N ALA A 495 -14.00 13.26 -10.83
CA ALA A 495 -13.47 12.15 -11.62
C ALA A 495 -14.53 11.06 -11.80
N ALA A 496 -15.19 10.63 -10.71
CA ALA A 496 -16.23 9.62 -10.75
C ALA A 496 -17.48 10.02 -11.55
N VAL A 497 -17.88 11.30 -11.52
CA VAL A 497 -18.97 11.84 -12.35
C VAL A 497 -18.52 11.97 -13.81
N GLY A 498 -17.25 12.30 -14.04
CA GLY A 498 -16.64 12.43 -15.35
C GLY A 498 -16.77 11.18 -16.23
N THR A 499 -16.74 9.99 -15.62
CA THR A 499 -16.90 8.70 -16.34
C THR A 499 -18.35 8.36 -16.69
N ARG A 500 -19.32 9.21 -16.28
CA ARG A 500 -20.76 8.96 -16.47
C ARG A 500 -21.34 9.56 -17.76
N ALA A 501 -20.58 10.40 -18.47
CA ALA A 501 -21.05 11.06 -19.70
C ALA A 501 -21.18 10.11 -20.90
N THR A 502 -20.41 9.02 -20.91
CA THR A 502 -20.47 8.00 -21.95
C THR A 502 -21.57 7.01 -21.65
N SER A 503 -22.51 6.82 -22.59
CA SER A 503 -23.29 5.58 -22.64
C SER A 503 -22.29 4.43 -22.71
N ALA A 504 -22.25 3.57 -21.69
CA ALA A 504 -21.61 2.27 -21.81
C ALA A 504 -22.11 1.65 -23.13
N PRO A 505 -21.26 1.00 -23.95
CA PRO A 505 -21.75 0.34 -25.14
C PRO A 505 -22.84 -0.64 -24.70
N ALA A 506 -24.08 -0.31 -25.05
CA ALA A 506 -25.22 -1.18 -24.92
C ALA A 506 -25.07 -2.28 -25.97
N ASN A 507 -24.11 -3.19 -25.76
CA ASN A 507 -23.89 -4.43 -26.50
C ASN A 507 -22.86 -5.29 -25.75
N VAL A 508 -23.22 -5.74 -24.54
CA VAL A 508 -22.84 -7.08 -24.10
C VAL A 508 -24.15 -7.81 -23.84
N VAL A 509 -24.84 -8.15 -24.93
CA VAL A 509 -25.77 -9.27 -24.89
C VAL A 509 -24.91 -10.48 -24.55
N VAL A 510 -25.13 -11.02 -23.36
CA VAL A 510 -24.69 -12.35 -22.98
C VAL A 510 -25.29 -13.30 -24.02
N ALA A 511 -24.50 -13.66 -25.03
CA ALA A 511 -24.80 -14.79 -25.89
C ALA A 511 -24.51 -16.07 -25.08
N ALA A 512 -25.42 -16.38 -24.16
CA ALA A 512 -25.51 -17.70 -23.59
C ALA A 512 -25.99 -18.66 -24.68
N GLY A 513 -25.07 -19.48 -25.18
CA GLY A 513 -25.41 -20.70 -25.93
C GLY A 513 -25.25 -20.61 -27.45
N GLN A 514 -24.54 -21.62 -27.97
CA GLN A 514 -24.43 -22.03 -29.37
C GLN A 514 -23.41 -21.27 -30.24
N ALA A 515 -22.15 -21.72 -30.21
CA ALA A 515 -21.60 -22.56 -31.28
C ALA A 515 -20.10 -22.79 -31.07
N ALA A 516 -19.73 -24.06 -30.90
CA ALA A 516 -18.40 -24.54 -31.20
C ALA A 516 -18.22 -24.63 -32.72
N GLY A 517 -17.07 -24.19 -33.26
CA GLY A 517 -16.69 -24.42 -34.66
C GLY A 517 -15.54 -23.51 -35.12
N PRO A 518 -14.46 -24.02 -35.71
CA PRO A 518 -13.17 -23.32 -35.78
C PRO A 518 -13.07 -22.39 -36.98
N ALA A 519 -12.56 -21.18 -36.76
CA ALA A 519 -12.02 -20.31 -37.81
C ALA A 519 -10.59 -19.89 -37.44
N LEU A 520 -9.69 -20.88 -37.38
CA LEU A 520 -8.25 -20.68 -37.56
C LEU A 520 -7.93 -21.15 -38.97
N GLY A 521 -7.90 -20.22 -39.92
CA GLY A 521 -7.61 -20.53 -41.31
C GLY A 521 -7.35 -19.26 -42.10
N ALA A 522 -6.13 -18.74 -42.02
CA ALA A 522 -5.38 -18.12 -43.13
C ALA A 522 -4.14 -17.38 -42.60
N ALA A 523 -3.04 -18.12 -42.38
CA ALA A 523 -1.65 -17.66 -42.59
C ALA A 523 -0.66 -18.75 -42.11
N ALA A 524 -0.57 -19.86 -42.84
CA ALA A 524 0.56 -20.79 -42.75
C ALA A 524 0.53 -21.74 -43.97
N ALA A 525 0.89 -21.23 -45.13
CA ALA A 525 1.20 -22.07 -46.29
C ALA A 525 2.69 -22.39 -46.26
N ALA A 526 3.08 -23.47 -45.60
CA ALA A 526 4.24 -24.31 -45.94
C ALA A 526 4.30 -25.52 -44.99
N ASP A 527 4.32 -26.71 -45.60
CA ASP A 527 4.59 -28.04 -45.03
C ASP A 527 3.51 -28.72 -44.14
N GLN A 528 2.84 -29.72 -44.72
CA GLN A 528 1.72 -30.49 -44.12
C GLN A 528 2.10 -31.95 -43.78
N SER A 529 3.36 -32.24 -43.48
CA SER A 529 3.75 -33.61 -43.12
C SER A 529 3.08 -34.09 -41.81
N VAL A 530 2.74 -35.38 -41.76
CA VAL A 530 2.17 -36.06 -40.57
C VAL A 530 3.15 -36.01 -39.38
N GLU A 531 4.45 -35.88 -39.64
CA GLU A 531 5.50 -35.71 -38.65
C GLU A 531 5.41 -34.36 -37.91
N SER A 532 5.03 -33.29 -38.61
CA SER A 532 4.83 -31.96 -38.03
C SER A 532 3.63 -31.93 -37.07
N ARG A 533 2.56 -32.68 -37.40
CA ARG A 533 1.38 -32.86 -36.54
C ARG A 533 1.67 -33.70 -35.29
N LEU A 534 2.50 -34.74 -35.42
CA LEU A 534 2.97 -35.54 -34.29
C LEU A 534 3.89 -34.74 -33.36
N ARG A 535 4.79 -33.90 -33.89
CA ARG A 535 5.63 -32.98 -33.07
C ARG A 535 4.80 -31.96 -32.31
N ALA A 536 3.78 -31.36 -32.92
CA ALA A 536 2.89 -30.40 -32.25
C ALA A 536 2.03 -31.07 -31.15
N ALA A 537 1.52 -32.28 -31.40
CA ALA A 537 0.77 -33.05 -30.40
C ALA A 537 1.65 -33.55 -29.24
N LEU A 538 2.93 -33.84 -29.50
CA LEU A 538 3.92 -34.21 -28.47
C LEU A 538 4.41 -33.00 -27.65
N LEU A 539 4.50 -31.81 -28.25
CA LEU A 539 4.80 -30.55 -27.54
C LEU A 539 3.64 -30.12 -26.64
N ALA A 540 2.39 -30.22 -27.09
CA ALA A 540 1.21 -29.95 -26.27
C ALA A 540 1.10 -30.92 -25.06
N ARG A 541 1.66 -32.13 -25.18
CA ARG A 541 1.77 -33.11 -24.08
C ARG A 541 2.94 -32.84 -23.13
N ARG A 542 3.97 -32.11 -23.54
CA ARG A 542 5.11 -31.72 -22.70
C ARG A 542 4.89 -30.47 -21.86
N VAL A 543 3.91 -29.62 -22.21
CA VAL A 543 3.60 -28.38 -21.47
C VAL A 543 2.55 -28.59 -20.36
N GLY A 544 2.11 -29.83 -20.10
CA GLY A 544 1.39 -30.14 -18.85
C GLY A 544 0.11 -29.33 -18.57
N ILE A 545 -0.55 -28.76 -19.60
CA ILE A 545 -1.81 -28.03 -19.42
C ILE A 545 -2.92 -29.06 -19.12
N ARG A 546 -3.06 -29.45 -17.84
CA ARG A 546 -4.25 -30.17 -17.37
C ARG A 546 -5.39 -29.17 -17.26
N ARG A 547 -6.31 -29.20 -18.24
CA ARG A 547 -7.66 -28.66 -18.04
C ARG A 547 -8.35 -29.53 -16.98
N GLY A 548 -8.47 -29.02 -15.76
CA GLY A 548 -9.39 -29.59 -14.78
C GLY A 548 -10.83 -29.52 -15.30
N PRO A 549 -11.71 -30.46 -14.93
CA PRO A 549 -13.10 -30.43 -15.36
C PRO A 549 -13.76 -29.15 -14.84
N GLY A 550 -14.16 -28.27 -15.78
CA GLY A 550 -14.86 -27.04 -15.46
C GLY A 550 -16.19 -27.36 -14.77
N HIS A 551 -16.34 -26.92 -13.52
CA HIS A 551 -17.65 -26.82 -12.92
C HIS A 551 -18.44 -25.72 -13.64
N PRO A 552 -19.72 -25.95 -13.99
CA PRO A 552 -20.56 -24.92 -14.59
C PRO A 552 -20.67 -23.73 -13.64
N SER A 553 -20.46 -22.54 -14.20
CA SER A 553 -20.60 -21.23 -13.53
C SER A 553 -21.97 -21.14 -12.86
N THR A 554 -21.97 -21.25 -11.54
CA THR A 554 -23.08 -20.78 -10.70
C THR A 554 -22.77 -19.32 -10.36
N ALA A 555 -23.78 -18.45 -10.41
CA ALA A 555 -23.65 -17.02 -10.12
C ALA A 555 -22.74 -16.79 -8.91
N SER A 556 -21.59 -16.16 -9.15
CA SER A 556 -20.53 -16.00 -8.16
C SER A 556 -21.05 -15.28 -6.91
N LYS A 557 -20.89 -15.91 -5.74
CA LYS A 557 -21.14 -15.28 -4.42
C LYS A 557 -20.29 -14.02 -4.17
N HIS A 558 -19.38 -13.68 -5.09
CA HIS A 558 -18.36 -12.65 -4.92
C HIS A 558 -18.52 -11.46 -5.88
N GLY A 559 -19.61 -11.36 -6.66
CA GLY A 559 -19.89 -10.24 -7.58
C GLY A 559 -19.64 -10.57 -9.06
N PRO A 560 -19.57 -9.59 -9.98
CA PRO A 560 -19.48 -9.82 -11.43
C PRO A 560 -18.20 -10.55 -11.86
N ASP A 561 -18.26 -11.28 -12.97
CA ASP A 561 -17.11 -11.98 -13.56
C ASP A 561 -16.15 -10.98 -14.22
N PRO A 562 -14.81 -11.15 -14.11
CA PRO A 562 -13.78 -10.37 -14.82
C PRO A 562 -14.10 -10.02 -16.29
N GLY A 563 -13.69 -8.84 -16.76
CA GLY A 563 -14.00 -8.31 -18.11
C GLY A 563 -15.40 -7.70 -18.31
N THR A 564 -16.36 -7.88 -17.41
CA THR A 564 -17.67 -7.17 -17.44
C THR A 564 -17.62 -5.78 -16.78
N PRO A 565 -18.45 -4.80 -17.21
CA PRO A 565 -18.56 -3.50 -16.55
C PRO A 565 -18.95 -3.64 -15.07
N ARG A 566 -18.15 -3.03 -14.17
CA ARG A 566 -18.31 -3.18 -12.72
C ARG A 566 -17.94 -1.92 -11.96
N ARG A 567 -18.34 -1.90 -10.69
CA ARG A 567 -17.96 -0.88 -9.72
C ARG A 567 -17.18 -1.52 -8.59
N THR A 568 -16.01 -0.97 -8.33
CA THR A 568 -15.14 -1.38 -7.22
C THR A 568 -15.29 -0.39 -6.08
N PHE A 569 -15.47 -0.91 -4.87
CA PHE A 569 -15.63 -0.15 -3.64
C PHE A 569 -14.61 -0.61 -2.62
N PHE A 570 -14.12 0.34 -1.84
CA PHE A 570 -13.24 0.10 -0.70
C PHE A 570 -14.05 0.36 0.57
N PRO A 571 -14.30 -0.65 1.42
CA PRO A 571 -15.01 -0.45 2.67
C PRO A 571 -14.36 0.65 3.51
N LYS A 572 -15.16 1.45 4.22
CA LYS A 572 -14.64 2.59 4.98
C LYS A 572 -13.60 2.14 6.02
N GLY A 573 -12.40 2.72 5.95
CA GLY A 573 -11.28 2.38 6.84
C GLY A 573 -10.49 1.13 6.40
N ASP A 574 -10.89 0.51 5.28
CA ASP A 574 -10.20 -0.60 4.67
C ASP A 574 -9.89 -0.25 3.21
N VAL A 575 -8.65 0.15 2.97
CA VAL A 575 -8.20 0.49 1.63
C VAL A 575 -7.82 -0.75 0.85
N VAL A 576 -7.67 -1.90 1.52
CA VAL A 576 -7.00 -3.05 0.94
C VAL A 576 -8.00 -4.04 0.36
N ARG A 577 -9.09 -4.30 1.08
CA ARG A 577 -10.18 -5.16 0.61
C ARG A 577 -11.08 -4.42 -0.36
N THR A 578 -11.38 -5.07 -1.48
CA THR A 578 -12.36 -4.58 -2.46
C THR A 578 -13.68 -5.30 -2.32
N TRP A 579 -14.76 -4.59 -2.62
CA TRP A 579 -16.07 -5.16 -2.89
C TRP A 579 -16.53 -4.69 -4.26
N THR A 580 -17.10 -5.60 -5.05
CA THR A 580 -17.36 -5.33 -6.46
C THR A 580 -18.78 -5.73 -6.83
N MET A 581 -19.46 -4.89 -7.62
CA MET A 581 -20.79 -5.18 -8.14
C MET A 581 -20.91 -4.80 -9.63
N PRO A 582 -21.87 -5.37 -10.38
CA PRO A 582 -22.08 -4.98 -11.77
C PRO A 582 -22.37 -3.48 -11.91
N GLU A 583 -21.83 -2.84 -12.94
CA GLU A 583 -22.15 -1.44 -13.25
C GLU A 583 -23.49 -1.39 -13.98
N LEU A 584 -24.56 -1.05 -13.25
CA LEU A 584 -25.93 -1.00 -13.76
C LEU A 584 -26.48 0.43 -13.86
N ARG A 585 -25.69 1.44 -13.49
CA ARG A 585 -26.18 2.83 -13.49
C ARG A 585 -26.28 3.34 -14.93
N GLY A 586 -27.39 4.00 -15.27
CA GLY A 586 -27.54 4.73 -16.54
C GLY A 586 -26.64 5.98 -16.61
N PRO A 587 -26.21 6.40 -17.81
CA PRO A 587 -25.33 7.56 -17.99
C PRO A 587 -25.99 8.85 -17.47
N LEU A 588 -25.16 9.85 -17.13
CA LEU A 588 -25.62 11.19 -16.79
C LEU A 588 -25.58 12.08 -18.04
N PRO A 589 -26.47 13.09 -18.16
CA PRO A 589 -26.42 14.04 -19.29
C PRO A 589 -25.04 14.70 -19.39
N PRO A 590 -24.43 14.80 -20.60
CA PRO A 590 -23.09 15.38 -20.76
C PRO A 590 -22.97 16.81 -20.23
N ALA A 591 -24.05 17.62 -20.34
CA ALA A 591 -24.09 18.98 -19.80
C ALA A 591 -23.95 19.01 -18.26
N VAL A 592 -24.61 18.09 -17.56
CA VAL A 592 -24.53 17.95 -16.10
C VAL A 592 -23.13 17.53 -15.67
N VAL A 593 -22.53 16.58 -16.39
CA VAL A 593 -21.14 16.15 -16.14
C VAL A 593 -20.17 17.31 -16.34
N ALA A 594 -20.33 18.07 -17.42
CA ALA A 594 -19.50 19.24 -17.71
C ALA A 594 -19.66 20.33 -16.63
N GLU A 595 -20.88 20.61 -16.17
CA GLU A 595 -21.14 21.59 -15.11
C GLU A 595 -20.50 21.21 -13.78
N VAL A 596 -20.60 19.94 -13.37
CA VAL A 596 -19.94 19.44 -12.14
C VAL A 596 -18.41 19.54 -12.26
N ARG A 597 -17.84 19.12 -13.39
CA ARG A 597 -16.38 19.19 -13.61
C ARG A 597 -15.90 20.64 -13.61
N ALA A 598 -16.60 21.53 -14.29
CA ALA A 598 -16.26 22.94 -14.33
C ALA A 598 -16.32 23.58 -12.94
N CYS A 599 -17.36 23.27 -12.15
CA CYS A 599 -17.47 23.75 -10.77
C CYS A 599 -16.27 23.32 -9.91
N VAL A 600 -15.81 22.08 -10.05
CA VAL A 600 -14.66 21.58 -9.29
C VAL A 600 -13.33 22.14 -9.79
N ASP A 601 -13.14 22.20 -11.11
CA ASP A 601 -11.92 22.74 -11.70
C ASP A 601 -11.75 24.24 -11.38
N GLU A 602 -12.85 25.00 -11.37
CA GLU A 602 -12.86 26.41 -10.95
C GLU A 602 -12.55 26.57 -9.46
N GLU A 603 -13.22 25.81 -8.60
CA GLU A 603 -13.00 25.87 -7.15
C GLU A 603 -11.56 25.49 -6.77
N LEU A 604 -11.03 24.38 -7.30
CA LEU A 604 -9.68 23.91 -6.94
C LEU A 604 -8.57 24.79 -7.52
N ALA A 605 -8.73 25.29 -8.75
CA ALA A 605 -7.81 26.30 -9.28
C ALA A 605 -7.90 27.62 -8.48
N GLY A 606 -9.11 28.01 -8.05
CA GLY A 606 -9.32 29.18 -7.19
C GLY A 606 -8.53 29.09 -5.87
N ARG A 607 -8.52 27.92 -5.23
CA ARG A 607 -7.71 27.68 -4.02
C ARG A 607 -6.21 27.73 -4.31
N ALA A 608 -5.78 27.19 -5.45
CA ALA A 608 -4.38 27.24 -5.88
C ALA A 608 -3.87 28.67 -6.12
N ALA A 609 -4.75 29.62 -6.46
CA ALA A 609 -4.37 30.99 -6.84
C ALA A 609 -3.67 31.78 -5.72
N GLY A 610 -3.80 31.36 -4.45
CA GLY A 610 -3.10 31.98 -3.33
C GLY A 610 -1.57 31.79 -3.32
N GLY A 611 -1.04 30.90 -4.15
CA GLY A 611 0.41 30.63 -4.26
C GLY A 611 1.14 31.56 -5.24
N GLY A 612 2.48 31.60 -5.16
CA GLY A 612 3.29 32.42 -6.09
C GLY A 612 3.15 31.99 -7.56
N ARG A 613 3.20 32.94 -8.50
CA ARG A 613 3.02 32.72 -9.94
C ARG A 613 4.18 31.92 -10.57
N PHE A 614 3.91 31.30 -11.72
CA PHE A 614 4.90 30.63 -12.57
C PHE A 614 4.92 31.29 -13.95
N ASP A 615 6.09 31.40 -14.57
CA ASP A 615 6.22 31.84 -15.96
C ASP A 615 5.89 30.70 -16.93
N LEU A 616 6.27 29.47 -16.56
CA LEU A 616 6.03 28.25 -17.32
C LEU A 616 5.66 27.09 -16.40
N ALA A 617 4.68 26.28 -16.81
CA ALA A 617 4.43 24.95 -16.25
C ALA A 617 4.68 23.88 -17.32
N VAL A 618 5.54 22.90 -17.01
CA VAL A 618 5.80 21.71 -17.84
C VAL A 618 5.22 20.50 -17.12
N LEU A 619 4.25 19.83 -17.73
CA LEU A 619 3.51 18.72 -17.13
C LEU A 619 3.72 17.44 -17.95
N ASP A 620 4.27 16.39 -17.37
CA ASP A 620 4.43 15.09 -18.04
C ASP A 620 3.08 14.37 -18.17
N ALA A 621 2.74 13.95 -19.39
CA ALA A 621 1.51 13.23 -19.70
C ALA A 621 1.40 11.90 -18.94
N GLU A 622 2.52 11.25 -18.59
CA GLU A 622 2.53 10.02 -17.79
C GLU A 622 1.96 10.23 -16.38
N LEU A 623 1.88 11.46 -15.89
CA LEU A 623 1.21 11.78 -14.61
C LEU A 623 -0.30 11.54 -14.64
N ALA A 624 -0.92 11.41 -15.82
CA ALA A 624 -2.31 10.96 -15.96
C ALA A 624 -2.49 9.50 -15.50
N ARG A 625 -1.41 8.73 -15.37
CA ARG A 625 -1.39 7.33 -14.94
C ARG A 625 -0.94 7.17 -13.49
N VAL A 626 -0.74 8.28 -12.78
CA VAL A 626 -0.37 8.31 -11.36
C VAL A 626 -1.56 8.87 -10.57
N PRO A 627 -2.25 8.05 -9.76
CA PRO A 627 -3.35 8.53 -8.93
C PRO A 627 -2.90 9.65 -7.99
N ALA A 628 -3.75 10.68 -7.81
CA ALA A 628 -3.52 11.67 -6.79
C ALA A 628 -3.54 11.02 -5.39
N PRO A 629 -2.66 11.42 -4.46
CA PRO A 629 -2.63 10.87 -3.12
C PRO A 629 -3.95 11.16 -2.41
N MET A 630 -4.69 10.10 -2.09
CA MET A 630 -5.92 10.19 -1.31
C MET A 630 -5.63 9.98 0.18
N ARG A 631 -6.65 10.14 1.03
CA ARG A 631 -6.61 9.73 2.46
C ARG A 631 -6.50 8.22 2.67
N GLU A 632 -5.93 7.49 1.71
CA GLU A 632 -5.59 6.09 1.89
C GLU A 632 -4.42 6.01 2.87
N ARG A 633 -4.33 4.93 3.64
CA ARG A 633 -3.13 4.72 4.46
C ARG A 633 -1.95 4.62 3.52
N VAL A 634 -0.90 5.37 3.82
CA VAL A 634 0.40 5.16 3.16
C VAL A 634 0.72 3.67 3.31
N SER A 635 0.98 3.00 2.20
CA SER A 635 1.25 1.57 2.19
C SER A 635 2.61 1.26 2.83
N ALA A 636 3.01 -0.01 2.83
CA ALA A 636 4.26 -0.45 3.44
C ALA A 636 5.45 0.39 2.91
N GLU A 637 6.56 0.38 3.64
CA GLU A 637 7.78 1.02 3.18
C GLU A 637 8.15 0.49 1.78
N GLN A 638 8.22 1.39 0.82
CA GLN A 638 8.45 1.11 -0.58
C GLN A 638 9.65 1.89 -1.06
N LEU A 639 10.54 1.23 -1.79
CA LEU A 639 11.74 1.87 -2.33
C LEU A 639 11.39 3.04 -3.28
N ALA A 640 10.47 2.84 -4.23
CA ALA A 640 10.17 3.86 -5.25
C ALA A 640 9.08 4.89 -4.88
N GLY A 641 8.41 4.76 -3.73
CA GLY A 641 7.47 5.77 -3.20
C GLY A 641 6.17 6.05 -4.00
N TRP A 642 5.79 5.22 -4.98
CA TRP A 642 4.60 5.46 -5.83
C TRP A 642 3.26 5.12 -5.14
N PRO A 643 2.20 5.92 -5.31
CA PRO A 643 0.90 5.60 -4.76
C PRO A 643 0.29 4.37 -5.44
N ARG A 644 -0.51 3.62 -4.68
CA ARG A 644 -1.31 2.51 -5.21
C ARG A 644 -2.13 2.94 -6.43
N GLY A 645 -2.12 2.09 -7.46
CA GLY A 645 -2.77 2.30 -8.75
C GLY A 645 -1.89 2.98 -9.78
N SER A 646 -0.66 3.36 -9.43
CA SER A 646 0.32 3.88 -10.40
C SER A 646 0.68 2.79 -11.40
N VAL A 647 0.70 3.17 -12.68
CA VAL A 647 1.09 2.29 -13.79
C VAL A 647 2.45 2.74 -14.35
N ARG A 648 3.34 1.78 -14.58
CA ARG A 648 4.65 1.99 -15.19
C ARG A 648 4.90 0.99 -16.29
N THR A 649 5.53 1.42 -17.37
CA THR A 649 5.95 0.53 -18.45
C THR A 649 7.38 0.08 -18.18
N LEU A 650 7.64 -1.22 -18.31
CA LEU A 650 9.01 -1.75 -18.31
C LEU A 650 9.75 -1.26 -19.58
N ASP A 651 11.05 -0.96 -19.46
CA ASP A 651 11.84 -0.49 -20.60
C ASP A 651 11.85 -1.48 -21.77
N ASP A 652 11.99 -0.97 -23.00
CA ASP A 652 11.87 -1.74 -24.26
C ASP A 652 12.89 -2.89 -24.45
N GLY A 653 13.83 -3.08 -23.53
CA GLY A 653 14.79 -4.20 -23.51
C GLY A 653 14.54 -5.25 -22.41
N VAL A 654 13.55 -5.05 -21.54
CA VAL A 654 13.30 -5.93 -20.39
C VAL A 654 12.35 -7.06 -20.77
N ASP A 655 12.89 -8.27 -20.91
CA ASP A 655 12.09 -9.49 -21.13
C ASP A 655 11.84 -10.27 -19.83
N VAL A 656 12.76 -10.21 -18.87
CA VAL A 656 12.69 -11.02 -17.64
C VAL A 656 12.52 -10.13 -16.42
N VAL A 657 11.47 -10.40 -15.65
CA VAL A 657 11.25 -9.82 -14.32
C VAL A 657 11.47 -10.92 -13.28
N ARG A 658 12.38 -10.69 -12.33
CA ARG A 658 12.64 -11.60 -11.21
C ARG A 658 11.87 -11.13 -9.99
N LEU A 659 10.89 -11.91 -9.56
CA LEU A 659 10.24 -11.73 -8.26
C LEU A 659 11.14 -12.31 -7.16
N PHE A 660 11.09 -11.73 -5.97
CA PHE A 660 11.73 -12.29 -4.78
C PHE A 660 10.90 -12.09 -3.52
N ALA A 661 11.02 -13.03 -2.58
CA ALA A 661 10.47 -12.92 -1.23
C ALA A 661 11.50 -13.46 -0.24
N HIS A 662 11.66 -12.79 0.90
CA HIS A 662 12.51 -13.24 2.00
C HIS A 662 11.76 -13.13 3.32
N TRP A 663 11.93 -14.11 4.20
CA TRP A 663 11.36 -14.09 5.54
C TRP A 663 12.21 -14.83 6.58
N THR A 664 11.85 -14.67 7.86
CA THR A 664 12.37 -15.45 8.97
C THR A 664 11.24 -16.08 9.77
N ASP A 665 11.52 -17.23 10.39
CA ASP A 665 10.68 -17.82 11.43
C ASP A 665 10.58 -16.85 12.61
N THR A 666 9.48 -16.95 13.35
CA THR A 666 9.27 -16.23 14.62
C THR A 666 9.51 -17.22 15.77
N THR A 667 8.79 -17.09 16.89
CA THR A 667 8.66 -18.20 17.84
C THR A 667 7.94 -19.41 17.24
N ASP A 668 7.21 -19.23 16.13
CA ASP A 668 6.55 -20.27 15.34
C ASP A 668 7.16 -20.32 13.93
N ARG A 669 7.09 -21.50 13.29
CA ARG A 669 7.50 -21.69 11.88
C ARG A 669 6.68 -20.76 10.99
N VAL A 670 7.35 -20.13 10.02
CA VAL A 670 6.70 -19.30 9.01
C VAL A 670 6.96 -19.92 7.65
N ASP A 671 5.87 -20.10 6.90
CA ASP A 671 5.88 -20.75 5.60
C ASP A 671 5.21 -19.79 4.61
N LEU A 672 6.02 -19.11 3.79
CA LEU A 672 5.56 -18.15 2.79
C LEU A 672 5.84 -18.70 1.40
N ASP A 673 4.85 -18.63 0.52
CA ASP A 673 4.98 -19.03 -0.89
C ASP A 673 4.99 -17.80 -1.79
N LEU A 674 6.02 -17.67 -2.65
CA LEU A 674 6.06 -16.71 -3.74
C LEU A 674 5.47 -17.33 -5.01
N SER A 675 4.26 -16.94 -5.38
CA SER A 675 3.56 -17.53 -6.53
C SER A 675 3.21 -16.50 -7.60
N CYS A 676 2.89 -16.96 -8.81
CA CYS A 676 2.31 -16.14 -9.86
C CYS A 676 1.19 -16.86 -10.58
N ALA A 677 0.03 -16.22 -10.69
CA ALA A 677 -1.11 -16.71 -11.45
C ALA A 677 -1.18 -16.06 -12.83
N PHE A 678 -1.44 -16.84 -13.88
CA PHE A 678 -1.47 -16.39 -15.26
C PHE A 678 -2.88 -16.43 -15.83
N TYR A 679 -3.27 -15.38 -16.55
CA TYR A 679 -4.59 -15.26 -17.16
C TYR A 679 -4.51 -14.84 -18.62
N THR A 680 -5.47 -15.34 -19.40
CA THR A 680 -5.75 -14.90 -20.77
C THR A 680 -6.33 -13.48 -20.77
N ALA A 681 -6.47 -12.86 -21.96
CA ALA A 681 -7.03 -11.51 -22.08
C ALA A 681 -8.41 -11.36 -21.42
N ASP A 682 -9.23 -12.41 -21.45
CA ASP A 682 -10.57 -12.47 -20.84
C ASP A 682 -10.54 -12.88 -19.35
N TRP A 683 -9.37 -12.77 -18.69
CA TRP A 683 -9.18 -13.12 -17.28
C TRP A 683 -9.52 -14.58 -16.93
N THR A 684 -9.55 -15.47 -17.92
CA THR A 684 -9.61 -16.92 -17.67
C THR A 684 -8.23 -17.43 -17.28
N GLN A 685 -8.15 -18.18 -16.17
CA GLN A 685 -6.88 -18.70 -15.66
C GLN A 685 -6.24 -19.65 -16.69
N ALA A 686 -5.05 -19.28 -17.16
CA ALA A 686 -4.24 -20.04 -18.12
C ALA A 686 -3.31 -21.04 -17.42
N GLY A 687 -2.85 -20.71 -16.21
CA GLY A 687 -1.93 -21.52 -15.42
C GLY A 687 -1.44 -20.76 -14.19
N HIS A 688 -0.44 -21.30 -13.52
CA HIS A 688 0.28 -20.65 -12.43
C HIS A 688 1.68 -21.27 -12.28
N CYS A 689 2.54 -20.58 -11.55
CA CYS A 689 3.85 -21.04 -11.10
C CYS A 689 3.92 -20.81 -9.59
N ASP A 690 4.12 -21.87 -8.80
CA ASP A 690 4.11 -21.86 -7.33
C ASP A 690 4.97 -23.00 -6.76
N TYR A 691 4.94 -23.18 -5.44
CA TYR A 691 5.67 -24.23 -4.72
C TYR A 691 5.40 -25.66 -5.25
N ALA A 692 4.19 -25.93 -5.74
CA ALA A 692 3.77 -27.23 -6.26
C ALA A 692 4.06 -27.38 -7.76
N ASN A 693 4.06 -26.28 -8.51
CA ASN A 693 4.30 -26.21 -9.95
C ASN A 693 5.44 -25.22 -10.22
N LEU A 694 6.67 -25.68 -10.01
CA LEU A 694 7.89 -24.85 -10.09
C LEU A 694 8.16 -24.24 -11.47
N ARG A 695 7.42 -24.65 -12.51
CA ARG A 695 7.60 -24.19 -13.88
C ARG A 695 6.26 -24.06 -14.60
N PHE A 696 6.09 -22.96 -15.31
CA PHE A 696 5.08 -22.82 -16.38
C PHE A 696 5.81 -22.81 -17.72
N GLY A 697 6.15 -24.00 -18.21
CA GLY A 697 7.10 -24.15 -19.31
C GLY A 697 8.45 -23.49 -19.00
N GLU A 698 9.03 -22.79 -19.97
CA GLU A 698 10.16 -21.87 -19.75
C GLU A 698 9.69 -20.42 -19.53
N ALA A 699 8.38 -20.18 -19.52
CA ALA A 699 7.82 -18.85 -19.41
C ALA A 699 7.82 -18.32 -17.96
N ALA A 700 7.77 -19.22 -16.98
CA ALA A 700 8.00 -18.88 -15.58
C ALA A 700 8.74 -19.99 -14.85
N ILE A 701 9.71 -19.60 -14.00
CA ILE A 701 10.62 -20.53 -13.30
C ILE A 701 10.72 -20.12 -11.83
N HIS A 702 10.32 -21.03 -10.93
CA HIS A 702 10.40 -20.85 -9.48
C HIS A 702 11.69 -21.46 -8.93
N SER A 703 12.25 -20.87 -7.89
CA SER A 703 13.51 -21.30 -7.25
C SER A 703 13.41 -22.49 -6.30
N GLY A 704 12.27 -23.19 -6.30
CA GLY A 704 11.94 -24.19 -5.29
C GLY A 704 11.37 -23.58 -4.00
N ASP A 705 10.82 -24.48 -3.19
CA ASP A 705 10.02 -24.21 -1.99
C ASP A 705 10.83 -24.42 -0.70
N LEU A 706 10.94 -23.38 0.13
CA LEU A 706 11.56 -23.44 1.46
C LEU A 706 10.49 -23.31 2.55
N THR A 707 10.19 -24.40 3.25
CA THR A 707 9.06 -24.46 4.22
C THR A 707 9.40 -23.97 5.64
N SER A 708 10.61 -23.49 5.86
CA SER A 708 11.07 -22.98 7.17
C SER A 708 12.22 -22.00 7.01
N ALA A 709 12.28 -21.01 7.89
CA ALA A 709 13.21 -19.89 7.75
C ALA A 709 13.97 -19.56 9.06
N PRO A 710 14.74 -20.49 9.65
CA PRO A 710 15.35 -20.27 10.96
C PRO A 710 16.30 -19.05 10.94
N PRO A 711 16.18 -18.11 11.90
CA PRO A 711 17.13 -17.02 12.02
C PRO A 711 18.52 -17.54 12.46
N PRO A 712 19.63 -16.91 12.04
CA PRO A 712 19.69 -15.70 11.22
C PRO A 712 19.60 -15.96 9.70
N LEU A 713 19.53 -17.22 9.26
CA LEU A 713 19.59 -17.60 7.85
C LEU A 713 18.35 -17.11 7.06
N GLY A 714 17.15 -17.22 7.64
CA GLY A 714 15.87 -16.88 7.00
C GLY A 714 15.46 -17.87 5.92
N ALA A 715 14.74 -17.46 4.88
CA ALA A 715 14.47 -18.20 3.64
C ALA A 715 14.20 -17.21 2.51
N THR A 716 14.61 -17.54 1.29
CA THR A 716 14.35 -16.72 0.10
C THR A 716 13.74 -17.58 -1.02
N GLU A 717 12.75 -17.03 -1.72
CA GLU A 717 12.22 -17.58 -2.96
C GLU A 717 12.33 -16.57 -4.09
N TYR A 718 12.60 -17.07 -5.30
CA TYR A 718 12.59 -16.32 -6.55
C TYR A 718 11.63 -16.92 -7.57
N LEU A 719 11.10 -16.06 -8.43
CA LEU A 719 10.29 -16.48 -9.57
C LEU A 719 10.59 -15.59 -10.77
N ASP A 720 11.22 -16.15 -11.80
CA ASP A 720 11.53 -15.45 -13.05
C ASP A 720 10.32 -15.53 -13.99
N LEU A 721 9.90 -14.38 -14.53
CA LEU A 721 8.82 -14.22 -15.49
C LEU A 721 9.38 -13.77 -16.84
N HIS A 722 9.30 -14.61 -17.86
CA HIS A 722 9.74 -14.31 -19.23
C HIS A 722 8.56 -13.79 -20.05
N ARG A 723 8.51 -12.48 -20.26
CA ARG A 723 7.37 -11.79 -20.89
C ARG A 723 7.07 -12.32 -22.30
N SER A 724 8.08 -12.42 -23.15
CA SER A 724 7.94 -12.93 -24.52
C SER A 724 7.37 -14.37 -24.57
N LEU A 725 7.84 -15.23 -23.67
CA LEU A 725 7.37 -16.62 -23.57
C LEU A 725 5.98 -16.74 -22.96
N LEU A 726 5.62 -15.88 -22.00
CA LEU A 726 4.27 -15.79 -21.46
C LEU A 726 3.27 -15.39 -22.56
N LEU A 727 3.61 -14.41 -23.40
CA LEU A 727 2.79 -14.03 -24.56
C LEU A 727 2.64 -15.19 -25.55
N ALA A 728 3.73 -15.91 -25.85
CA ALA A 728 3.68 -17.08 -26.73
C ALA A 728 2.81 -18.21 -26.15
N ALA A 729 2.68 -18.29 -24.83
CA ALA A 729 1.79 -19.22 -24.13
C ALA A 729 0.33 -18.73 -24.02
N GLY A 730 -0.02 -17.59 -24.62
CA GLY A 730 -1.37 -17.03 -24.61
C GLY A 730 -1.74 -16.30 -23.30
N VAL A 731 -0.75 -15.96 -22.48
CA VAL A 731 -0.94 -15.19 -21.24
C VAL A 731 -0.97 -13.70 -21.57
N ALA A 732 -2.00 -13.01 -21.12
CA ALA A 732 -2.11 -11.55 -21.20
C ALA A 732 -1.82 -10.87 -19.86
N TRP A 733 -2.10 -11.56 -18.74
CA TRP A 733 -1.93 -11.03 -17.40
C TRP A 733 -1.11 -11.98 -16.54
N ALA A 734 -0.12 -11.43 -15.84
CA ALA A 734 0.60 -12.12 -14.77
C ALA A 734 0.32 -11.41 -13.45
N VAL A 735 -0.12 -12.17 -12.45
CA VAL A 735 -0.50 -11.65 -11.13
C VAL A 735 0.32 -12.38 -10.06
N PRO A 736 1.44 -11.78 -9.63
CA PRO A 736 2.20 -12.25 -8.47
C PRO A 736 1.34 -12.26 -7.21
N VAL A 737 1.60 -13.19 -6.30
CA VAL A 737 0.98 -13.27 -4.99
C VAL A 737 1.96 -13.87 -3.99
N VAL A 738 2.05 -13.28 -2.81
CA VAL A 738 2.72 -13.89 -1.65
C VAL A 738 1.65 -14.45 -0.73
N LEU A 739 1.70 -15.75 -0.46
CA LEU A 739 0.76 -16.46 0.41
C LEU A 739 1.48 -16.92 1.68
N SER A 740 0.82 -16.85 2.83
CA SER A 740 1.28 -17.57 4.02
C SER A 740 0.60 -18.93 4.04
N TYR A 741 1.32 -19.97 3.62
CA TYR A 741 0.83 -21.34 3.57
C TYR A 741 0.22 -21.76 4.90
N ASN A 742 0.92 -21.51 6.00
CA ASN A 742 0.54 -21.96 7.32
C ASN A 742 -0.36 -21.01 8.15
N ASP A 743 -0.98 -20.02 7.48
CA ASP A 743 -1.93 -19.05 8.04
C ASP A 743 -1.33 -18.12 9.11
N VAL A 744 -0.04 -17.77 8.96
CA VAL A 744 0.64 -16.80 9.84
C VAL A 744 0.36 -15.38 9.30
N PRO A 745 -0.21 -14.47 10.11
CA PRO A 745 -0.46 -13.10 9.68
C PRO A 745 0.85 -12.33 9.43
N PHE A 746 0.92 -11.54 8.35
CA PHE A 746 2.11 -10.72 8.07
C PHE A 746 2.46 -9.72 9.19
N GLU A 747 1.47 -9.27 9.98
CA GLU A 747 1.66 -8.38 11.14
C GLU A 747 2.61 -8.93 12.20
N VAL A 748 2.71 -10.26 12.36
CA VAL A 748 3.57 -10.86 13.39
C VAL A 748 4.98 -11.19 12.90
N LEU A 749 5.27 -10.90 11.63
CA LEU A 749 6.56 -11.20 11.02
C LEU A 749 7.54 -10.06 11.27
N ASP A 750 8.70 -10.34 11.86
CA ASP A 750 9.66 -9.28 12.18
C ASP A 750 10.50 -8.89 10.96
N ALA A 751 10.98 -9.87 10.20
CA ALA A 751 11.79 -9.69 9.00
C ALA A 751 11.16 -10.44 7.83
N ALA A 752 10.19 -9.82 7.14
CA ALA A 752 9.57 -10.39 5.95
C ALA A 752 9.30 -9.31 4.90
N PHE A 753 9.74 -9.56 3.66
CA PHE A 753 9.61 -8.63 2.55
C PHE A 753 9.55 -9.36 1.22
N ALA A 754 9.02 -8.68 0.21
CA ALA A 754 9.04 -9.14 -1.16
C ALA A 754 9.27 -7.98 -2.12
N GLY A 755 9.54 -8.30 -3.37
CA GLY A 755 9.88 -7.31 -4.37
C GLY A 755 10.10 -7.92 -5.74
N PHE A 756 10.59 -7.10 -6.65
CA PHE A 756 11.05 -7.56 -7.95
C PHE A 756 12.23 -6.74 -8.45
N ALA A 757 13.04 -7.40 -9.28
CA ALA A 757 14.31 -6.93 -9.78
C ALA A 757 14.51 -7.36 -11.23
N LEU A 758 15.53 -6.80 -11.87
CA LEU A 758 16.00 -7.26 -13.17
C LEU A 758 17.15 -8.26 -12.97
N PRO A 759 17.08 -9.48 -13.53
CA PRO A 759 18.14 -10.47 -13.35
C PRO A 759 19.41 -10.06 -14.09
N VAL A 760 20.57 -10.41 -13.53
CA VAL A 760 21.87 -10.31 -14.20
C VAL A 760 22.19 -11.65 -14.87
N PRO A 761 22.36 -11.73 -16.20
CA PRO A 761 22.73 -12.97 -16.87
C PRO A 761 24.04 -13.56 -16.32
N GLY A 762 23.97 -14.76 -15.74
CA GLY A 762 25.14 -15.43 -15.14
C GLY A 762 25.70 -14.80 -13.86
N GLY A 763 24.99 -13.81 -13.29
CA GLY A 763 25.36 -13.12 -12.05
C GLY A 763 24.75 -13.74 -10.79
N ALA A 764 24.87 -13.03 -9.66
CA ALA A 764 24.29 -13.45 -8.38
C ALA A 764 22.76 -13.59 -8.47
N GLN A 765 22.19 -14.42 -7.60
CA GLN A 765 20.74 -14.64 -7.54
C GLN A 765 19.99 -13.36 -7.15
N PHE A 766 20.59 -12.58 -6.26
CA PHE A 766 20.16 -11.27 -5.83
C PHE A 766 21.21 -10.21 -6.16
N ASP A 767 20.76 -9.09 -6.69
CA ASP A 767 21.58 -7.91 -6.93
C ASP A 767 20.81 -6.67 -6.47
N ALA A 768 21.31 -6.05 -5.40
CA ALA A 768 20.77 -4.83 -4.80
C ALA A 768 20.61 -3.70 -5.82
N ALA A 769 21.59 -3.55 -6.72
CA ALA A 769 21.63 -2.50 -7.73
C ALA A 769 20.48 -2.62 -8.74
N ARG A 770 19.89 -3.81 -8.85
CA ARG A 770 18.91 -4.18 -9.87
C ARG A 770 17.51 -4.34 -9.29
N VAL A 771 17.31 -4.06 -7.99
CA VAL A 771 16.00 -4.04 -7.34
C VAL A 771 15.18 -2.87 -7.89
N MET A 772 14.05 -3.17 -8.51
CA MET A 772 13.11 -2.16 -9.00
C MET A 772 12.17 -1.69 -7.89
N GLN A 773 11.75 -2.63 -7.04
CA GLN A 773 10.88 -2.35 -5.91
C GLN A 773 11.05 -3.41 -4.83
N ARG A 774 11.01 -2.95 -3.58
CA ARG A 774 10.90 -3.78 -2.38
C ARG A 774 9.76 -3.25 -1.52
N PHE A 775 9.03 -4.15 -0.86
CA PHE A 775 7.99 -3.82 0.10
C PHE A 775 7.99 -4.82 1.26
N THR A 776 7.77 -4.29 2.46
CA THR A 776 7.69 -5.10 3.68
C THR A 776 6.32 -5.76 3.81
N LEU A 777 6.29 -7.04 4.19
CA LEU A 777 5.06 -7.76 4.49
C LEU A 777 4.58 -7.39 5.90
N ARG A 778 3.42 -6.72 5.99
CA ARG A 778 2.80 -6.24 7.25
C ARG A 778 1.27 -6.34 7.17
N GLY A 779 0.59 -6.16 8.30
CA GLY A 779 -0.87 -6.18 8.40
C GLY A 779 -1.45 -7.55 8.74
N ASP A 780 -2.67 -7.56 9.29
CA ASP A 780 -3.41 -8.78 9.63
C ASP A 780 -3.97 -9.48 8.38
N ALA A 781 -3.05 -9.90 7.51
CA ALA A 781 -3.22 -10.43 6.18
C ALA A 781 -2.39 -11.71 6.03
N ARG A 782 -2.81 -12.64 5.17
CA ARG A 782 -2.06 -13.87 4.84
C ARG A 782 -1.86 -14.07 3.34
N ALA A 783 -2.28 -13.12 2.53
CA ALA A 783 -2.20 -13.18 1.08
C ALA A 783 -2.12 -11.76 0.53
N LEU A 784 -1.07 -11.45 -0.23
CA LEU A 784 -0.80 -10.13 -0.80
C LEU A 784 -0.53 -10.25 -2.30
N VAL A 785 -1.28 -9.51 -3.11
CA VAL A 785 -1.01 -9.25 -4.52
C VAL A 785 -0.28 -7.92 -4.61
N PRO A 786 1.03 -7.87 -4.91
CA PRO A 786 1.79 -6.63 -4.89
C PRO A 786 1.51 -5.76 -6.12
N PHE A 787 1.47 -6.36 -7.31
CA PHE A 787 1.25 -5.67 -8.57
C PHE A 787 0.51 -6.56 -9.58
N VAL A 788 0.06 -5.96 -10.67
CA VAL A 788 -0.51 -6.63 -11.84
C VAL A 788 0.35 -6.28 -13.06
N LEU A 789 0.80 -7.28 -13.82
CA LEU A 789 1.55 -7.09 -15.06
C LEU A 789 0.65 -7.39 -16.27
N ASP A 790 0.41 -6.38 -17.11
CA ASP A 790 -0.06 -6.58 -18.49
C ASP A 790 1.15 -7.03 -19.33
N VAL A 791 1.19 -8.32 -19.63
CA VAL A 791 2.31 -8.94 -20.34
C VAL A 791 2.43 -8.38 -21.77
N ARG A 792 1.33 -7.89 -22.37
CA ARG A 792 1.29 -7.40 -23.74
C ARG A 792 1.98 -6.06 -23.85
N SER A 793 1.53 -5.09 -23.06
CA SER A 793 2.10 -3.74 -23.04
C SER A 793 3.41 -3.65 -22.25
N GLY A 794 3.66 -4.60 -21.34
CA GLY A 794 4.76 -4.48 -20.37
C GLY A 794 4.45 -3.49 -19.24
N GLU A 795 3.17 -3.13 -19.07
CA GLU A 795 2.72 -2.23 -18.01
C GLU A 795 2.55 -2.98 -16.69
N VAL A 796 3.13 -2.43 -15.63
CA VAL A 796 3.05 -2.91 -14.25
C VAL A 796 2.25 -1.90 -13.44
N MET A 797 1.16 -2.35 -12.82
CA MET A 797 0.34 -1.54 -11.93
C MET A 797 0.53 -1.97 -10.48
N TRP A 798 0.91 -1.04 -9.61
CA TRP A 798 1.06 -1.29 -8.18
C TRP A 798 -0.31 -1.38 -7.54
N VAL A 799 -0.61 -2.47 -6.84
CA VAL A 799 -1.92 -2.67 -6.22
C VAL A 799 -1.89 -2.96 -4.73
N GLU A 800 -0.88 -3.66 -4.22
CA GLU A 800 -0.77 -4.05 -2.80
C GLU A 800 -2.10 -4.52 -2.19
N ALA A 801 -2.78 -5.43 -2.88
CA ALA A 801 -4.10 -5.90 -2.50
C ALA A 801 -4.00 -7.14 -1.62
N VAL A 802 -4.49 -7.04 -0.39
CA VAL A 802 -4.68 -8.18 0.52
C VAL A 802 -5.95 -8.93 0.15
N LEU A 803 -5.80 -10.24 0.00
CA LEU A 803 -6.91 -11.16 -0.21
C LEU A 803 -7.42 -11.66 1.15
N SER A 804 -8.74 -11.72 1.30
CA SER A 804 -9.36 -12.31 2.50
C SER A 804 -9.33 -13.83 2.42
N VAL A 805 -8.26 -14.45 2.90
CA VAL A 805 -8.10 -15.91 2.98
C VAL A 805 -8.36 -16.40 4.42
N GLU A 806 -8.88 -17.62 4.57
CA GLU A 806 -9.14 -18.26 5.87
C GLU A 806 -8.74 -19.74 5.79
N GLY A 807 -8.13 -20.28 6.85
CA GLY A 807 -7.74 -21.70 6.94
C GLY A 807 -6.26 -21.94 6.67
N TYR A 808 -5.87 -23.20 6.46
CA TYR A 808 -4.47 -23.64 6.30
C TYR A 808 -4.18 -24.17 4.89
N GLY A 809 -2.95 -24.02 4.42
CA GLY A 809 -2.48 -24.47 3.10
C GLY A 809 -3.00 -23.58 1.99
N HIS A 810 -2.70 -22.28 2.05
CA HIS A 810 -3.09 -21.33 1.01
C HIS A 810 -2.25 -21.54 -0.25
N ASP A 811 -2.91 -21.74 -1.39
CA ASP A 811 -2.25 -21.94 -2.68
C ASP A 811 -2.97 -21.19 -3.83
N VAL A 812 -2.36 -21.15 -5.01
CA VAL A 812 -2.95 -20.49 -6.19
C VAL A 812 -4.09 -21.32 -6.80
N ALA A 813 -4.09 -22.64 -6.62
CA ALA A 813 -5.16 -23.50 -7.15
C ALA A 813 -6.50 -23.21 -6.46
N GLU A 814 -6.50 -22.97 -5.15
CA GLU A 814 -7.67 -22.59 -4.34
C GLU A 814 -8.09 -21.14 -4.61
N HIS A 815 -7.12 -20.22 -4.69
CA HIS A 815 -7.39 -18.78 -4.72
C HIS A 815 -7.40 -18.13 -6.10
N GLY A 816 -7.00 -18.85 -7.15
CA GLY A 816 -6.83 -18.35 -8.52
C GLY A 816 -7.98 -17.50 -9.05
N PRO A 817 -9.25 -17.97 -9.05
CA PRO A 817 -10.37 -17.17 -9.51
C PRO A 817 -10.53 -15.83 -8.77
N ARG A 818 -10.22 -15.80 -7.47
CA ARG A 818 -10.29 -14.59 -6.64
C ARG A 818 -9.09 -13.67 -6.85
N ILE A 819 -7.90 -14.22 -7.10
CA ILE A 819 -6.70 -13.46 -7.47
C ILE A 819 -6.98 -12.72 -8.78
N GLY A 820 -7.39 -13.43 -9.83
CA GLY A 820 -7.69 -12.86 -11.14
C GLY A 820 -8.79 -11.81 -11.08
N LYS A 821 -9.84 -12.07 -10.30
CA LYS A 821 -10.90 -11.09 -10.08
C LYS A 821 -10.42 -9.82 -9.38
N THR A 822 -9.70 -9.93 -8.27
CA THR A 822 -9.18 -8.75 -7.56
C THR A 822 -8.25 -7.94 -8.47
N ALA A 823 -7.38 -8.60 -9.24
CA ALA A 823 -6.51 -7.94 -10.19
C ALA A 823 -7.28 -7.20 -11.28
N ALA A 824 -8.27 -7.83 -11.91
CA ALA A 824 -9.13 -7.20 -12.91
C ALA A 824 -9.91 -6.00 -12.34
N ASP A 825 -10.53 -6.18 -11.17
CA ASP A 825 -11.32 -5.15 -10.50
C ASP A 825 -10.50 -3.91 -10.17
N LEU A 826 -9.23 -4.10 -9.80
CA LEU A 826 -8.31 -3.02 -9.49
C LEU A 826 -7.76 -2.37 -10.76
N TRP A 827 -7.42 -3.16 -11.78
CA TRP A 827 -6.97 -2.63 -13.08
C TRP A 827 -8.02 -1.73 -13.70
N ASP A 828 -9.26 -2.20 -13.80
CA ASP A 828 -10.38 -1.41 -14.32
C ASP A 828 -10.66 -0.17 -13.46
N HIS A 829 -10.56 -0.30 -12.12
CA HIS A 829 -10.79 0.82 -11.21
C HIS A 829 -9.74 1.93 -11.35
N PHE A 830 -8.46 1.60 -11.46
CA PHE A 830 -7.40 2.62 -11.54
C PHE A 830 -7.20 3.18 -12.94
N THR A 831 -7.45 2.39 -13.98
CA THR A 831 -7.35 2.84 -15.38
C THR A 831 -8.64 3.44 -15.93
N GLY A 832 -9.79 3.18 -15.28
CA GLY A 832 -11.11 3.63 -15.72
C GLY A 832 -11.42 5.12 -15.53
N GLY A 833 -10.46 5.94 -15.10
CA GLY A 833 -10.62 7.40 -14.98
C GLY A 833 -11.53 7.87 -13.83
N VAL A 834 -11.87 6.99 -12.89
CA VAL A 834 -12.74 7.31 -11.73
C VAL A 834 -11.99 8.01 -10.58
N ARG A 835 -10.68 8.23 -10.72
CA ARG A 835 -9.83 8.97 -9.76
C ARG A 835 -9.18 10.17 -10.41
N ALA A 836 -8.97 11.21 -9.61
CA ALA A 836 -8.07 12.29 -9.97
C ALA A 836 -6.62 11.79 -9.96
N THR A 837 -5.79 12.43 -10.76
CA THR A 837 -4.40 12.06 -11.04
C THR A 837 -3.44 13.15 -10.56
N VAL A 838 -2.14 12.86 -10.50
CA VAL A 838 -1.16 13.91 -10.21
C VAL A 838 -1.11 14.95 -11.33
N LEU A 839 -1.43 14.56 -12.57
CA LEU A 839 -1.63 15.52 -13.66
C LEU A 839 -2.75 16.51 -13.34
N ASP A 840 -3.88 16.06 -12.77
CA ASP A 840 -4.98 16.94 -12.37
C ASP A 840 -4.53 17.97 -11.32
N LEU A 841 -3.76 17.53 -10.31
CA LEU A 841 -3.23 18.41 -9.27
C LEU A 841 -2.32 19.48 -9.86
N ALA A 842 -1.38 19.07 -10.70
CA ALA A 842 -0.47 20.00 -11.36
C ALA A 842 -1.23 20.94 -12.32
N ALA A 843 -2.27 20.46 -13.00
CA ALA A 843 -3.12 21.26 -13.87
C ALA A 843 -3.89 22.34 -13.12
N TRP A 844 -4.45 22.06 -11.92
CA TRP A 844 -5.12 23.09 -11.11
C TRP A 844 -4.17 24.21 -10.67
N HIS A 845 -2.95 23.86 -10.25
CA HIS A 845 -1.92 24.86 -9.96
C HIS A 845 -1.48 25.64 -11.20
N ALA A 846 -1.22 24.95 -12.32
CA ALA A 846 -0.78 25.58 -13.56
C ALA A 846 -1.86 26.52 -14.12
N ALA A 847 -3.12 26.10 -14.15
CA ALA A 847 -4.23 26.90 -14.65
C ALA A 847 -4.45 28.20 -13.85
N ALA A 848 -4.17 28.18 -12.55
CA ALA A 848 -4.31 29.35 -11.68
C ALA A 848 -3.07 30.27 -11.68
N ARG A 849 -1.87 29.71 -11.86
CA ARG A 849 -0.62 30.39 -11.51
C ARG A 849 0.34 30.59 -12.68
N ALA A 850 0.22 29.82 -13.76
CA ALA A 850 1.19 29.81 -14.85
C ALA A 850 0.83 30.76 -16.01
N GLY A 851 1.83 31.46 -16.55
CA GLY A 851 1.68 32.27 -17.76
C GLY A 851 1.66 31.44 -19.06
N ARG A 852 2.29 30.26 -19.05
CA ARG A 852 2.36 29.30 -20.16
C ARG A 852 2.32 27.87 -19.62
N ILE A 853 1.69 26.96 -20.36
CA ILE A 853 1.59 25.54 -20.00
C ILE A 853 2.01 24.68 -21.20
N GLU A 854 2.89 23.71 -20.96
CA GLU A 854 3.33 22.69 -21.92
C GLU A 854 3.10 21.29 -21.33
N VAL A 855 2.53 20.38 -22.11
CA VAL A 855 2.40 18.97 -21.77
C VAL A 855 3.47 18.18 -22.50
N ALA A 856 4.35 17.50 -21.77
CA ALA A 856 5.44 16.69 -22.30
C ALA A 856 5.01 15.22 -22.46
N HIS A 857 5.47 14.57 -23.53
CA HIS A 857 5.12 13.19 -23.89
C HIS A 857 6.33 12.26 -23.80
N ALA A 858 6.08 10.95 -23.67
CA ALA A 858 7.14 9.94 -23.55
C ALA A 858 8.09 9.88 -24.76
N ASP A 859 7.63 10.30 -25.94
CA ASP A 859 8.44 10.38 -27.18
C ASP A 859 9.32 11.65 -27.24
N GLY A 860 9.33 12.46 -26.19
CA GLY A 860 10.07 13.71 -26.09
C GLY A 860 9.37 14.92 -26.73
N THR A 861 8.18 14.74 -27.33
CA THR A 861 7.39 15.84 -27.89
C THR A 861 6.70 16.66 -26.79
N ARG A 862 6.27 17.88 -27.14
CA ARG A 862 5.55 18.78 -26.21
C ARG A 862 4.37 19.45 -26.89
N THR A 863 3.23 19.50 -26.21
CA THR A 863 2.01 20.18 -26.66
C THR A 863 1.75 21.43 -25.82
N ALA A 864 1.70 22.59 -26.46
CA ALA A 864 1.35 23.85 -25.79
C ALA A 864 -0.16 23.90 -25.51
N VAL A 865 -0.53 24.30 -24.29
CA VAL A 865 -1.92 24.40 -23.85
C VAL A 865 -2.33 25.86 -23.70
N PRO A 866 -3.46 26.31 -24.31
CA PRO A 866 -3.97 27.66 -24.13
C PRO A 866 -4.40 27.93 -22.68
N VAL A 867 -3.90 29.01 -22.09
CA VAL A 867 -4.31 29.48 -20.76
C VAL A 867 -5.49 30.44 -20.93
N THR A 868 -6.68 30.02 -20.50
CA THR A 868 -7.94 30.80 -20.62
C THR A 868 -8.66 30.85 -19.26
N THR A 869 -9.87 30.31 -19.14
CA THR A 869 -10.50 30.08 -17.84
C THR A 869 -9.92 28.82 -17.20
N PRO A 870 -9.90 28.70 -15.86
CA PRO A 870 -9.36 27.50 -15.22
C PRO A 870 -10.01 26.19 -15.69
N PRO A 871 -11.37 26.08 -15.79
CA PRO A 871 -12.00 24.86 -16.31
C PRO A 871 -11.57 24.49 -17.74
N ALA A 872 -11.52 25.45 -18.65
CA ALA A 872 -11.15 25.21 -20.04
C ALA A 872 -9.67 24.81 -20.16
N THR A 873 -8.79 25.44 -19.37
CA THR A 873 -7.36 25.16 -19.33
C THR A 873 -7.09 23.75 -18.82
N VAL A 874 -7.71 23.34 -17.70
CA VAL A 874 -7.55 22.00 -17.13
C VAL A 874 -8.10 20.93 -18.08
N ALA A 875 -9.25 21.18 -18.72
CA ALA A 875 -9.79 20.28 -19.74
C ALA A 875 -8.83 20.11 -20.93
N ALA A 876 -8.19 21.20 -21.39
CA ALA A 876 -7.21 21.17 -22.46
C ALA A 876 -5.93 20.40 -22.07
N VAL A 877 -5.44 20.52 -20.83
CA VAL A 877 -4.31 19.70 -20.32
C VAL A 877 -4.66 18.22 -20.38
N ARG A 878 -5.83 17.81 -19.86
CA ARG A 878 -6.29 16.40 -19.90
C ARG A 878 -6.38 15.87 -21.33
N SER A 879 -6.92 16.69 -22.23
CA SER A 879 -7.02 16.34 -23.66
C SER A 879 -5.65 16.19 -24.31
N ALA A 880 -4.71 17.09 -24.00
CA ALA A 880 -3.35 17.04 -24.53
C ALA A 880 -2.62 15.78 -24.05
N ALA A 881 -2.72 15.43 -22.76
CA ALA A 881 -2.09 14.22 -22.21
C ALA A 881 -2.67 12.91 -22.78
N SER A 882 -3.92 12.94 -23.28
CA SER A 882 -4.57 11.77 -23.89
C SER A 882 -4.30 11.63 -25.39
N ALA A 883 -3.81 12.70 -26.05
CA ALA A 883 -3.52 12.71 -27.48
C ALA A 883 -2.11 12.18 -27.75
N ARG A 884 -1.94 11.33 -28.77
CA ARG A 884 -0.61 11.03 -29.31
C ARG A 884 -0.03 12.30 -29.91
N GLY A 885 1.19 12.66 -29.52
CA GLY A 885 1.83 13.96 -29.79
C GLY A 885 1.58 14.48 -31.20
N SER A 886 0.94 15.65 -31.29
CA SER A 886 0.80 16.41 -32.53
C SER A 886 1.32 17.82 -32.28
N ALA A 887 2.29 18.20 -33.10
CA ALA A 887 3.02 19.47 -33.17
C ALA A 887 4.13 19.68 -32.13
N THR A 888 5.36 19.79 -32.66
CA THR A 888 6.58 20.19 -31.99
C THR A 888 6.61 21.71 -31.77
N SER A 889 6.80 22.14 -30.53
CA SER A 889 7.14 23.53 -30.21
C SER A 889 8.56 23.54 -29.61
N SER A 890 9.50 24.12 -30.34
CA SER A 890 10.81 24.52 -29.81
C SER A 890 10.64 25.88 -29.12
N ALA A 891 10.75 25.90 -27.79
CA ALA A 891 10.85 27.14 -27.03
C ALA A 891 12.22 27.20 -26.34
N THR A 892 13.27 27.39 -27.12
CA THR A 892 14.57 27.86 -26.62
C THR A 892 14.67 29.36 -26.90
N GLY A 893 14.81 30.20 -25.86
CA GLY A 893 15.18 31.61 -26.07
C GLY A 893 14.67 32.69 -25.12
N ARG A 894 14.26 32.40 -23.88
CA ARG A 894 14.09 33.44 -22.82
C ARG A 894 14.52 32.89 -21.46
N ALA A 895 15.14 33.74 -20.64
CA ALA A 895 15.33 33.45 -19.21
C ALA A 895 13.96 33.19 -18.58
N LEU A 896 13.80 32.04 -17.93
CA LEU A 896 12.53 31.53 -17.42
C LEU A 896 12.47 31.72 -15.92
N GLY A 897 11.98 32.87 -15.44
CA GLY A 897 11.96 33.29 -14.04
C GLY A 897 11.52 32.24 -13.01
N ARG A 898 10.31 31.67 -13.09
CA ARG A 898 9.86 30.61 -12.18
C ARG A 898 9.12 29.51 -12.92
N VAL A 899 9.56 28.26 -12.80
CA VAL A 899 9.02 27.11 -13.52
C VAL A 899 8.41 26.09 -12.56
N LEU A 900 7.22 25.58 -12.90
CA LEU A 900 6.67 24.37 -12.31
C LEU A 900 6.95 23.20 -13.27
N ALA A 901 7.75 22.23 -12.88
CA ALA A 901 8.00 21.02 -13.67
C ALA A 901 7.43 19.80 -12.95
N ALA A 902 6.31 19.25 -13.41
CA ALA A 902 5.72 18.02 -12.87
C ALA A 902 6.07 16.85 -13.78
N VAL A 903 6.83 15.87 -13.28
CA VAL A 903 7.33 14.73 -14.07
C VAL A 903 7.05 13.40 -13.38
N ALA A 904 6.80 12.37 -14.18
CA ALA A 904 6.59 11.02 -13.68
C ALA A 904 7.90 10.28 -13.37
N ASP A 905 9.01 10.73 -13.96
CA ASP A 905 10.35 10.20 -13.67
C ASP A 905 11.33 11.37 -13.51
N VAL A 906 12.07 11.36 -12.42
CA VAL A 906 13.01 12.43 -12.07
C VAL A 906 14.17 12.49 -13.05
N ASP A 907 14.53 11.35 -13.64
CA ASP A 907 15.61 11.22 -14.63
C ASP A 907 15.26 11.92 -15.96
N ARG A 908 13.97 12.25 -16.17
CA ARG A 908 13.51 13.03 -17.32
C ARG A 908 13.69 14.55 -17.12
N LEU A 909 14.17 14.98 -15.95
CA LEU A 909 14.49 16.37 -15.71
C LEU A 909 15.93 16.67 -16.17
N PRO A 910 16.14 17.69 -17.00
CA PRO A 910 17.50 18.11 -17.33
C PRO A 910 18.18 18.71 -16.08
N ALA A 911 19.31 18.13 -15.67
CA ALA A 911 20.22 18.61 -14.61
C ALA A 911 19.68 18.57 -13.15
N ALA A 912 19.02 17.47 -12.77
CA ALA A 912 18.52 17.24 -11.41
C ALA A 912 19.50 16.39 -10.56
N GLU A 913 20.61 16.98 -10.10
CA GLU A 913 21.57 16.27 -9.22
C GLU A 913 21.08 16.15 -7.75
N ASP A 914 19.98 16.84 -7.39
CA ASP A 914 19.56 17.12 -6.00
C ASP A 914 18.05 16.91 -5.74
N VAL A 915 17.41 15.89 -6.31
CA VAL A 915 15.95 15.66 -6.13
C VAL A 915 15.68 14.43 -5.26
N ALA A 916 14.89 14.62 -4.20
CA ALA A 916 14.49 13.55 -3.29
C ALA A 916 13.63 12.48 -4.00
N GLU A 917 13.85 11.21 -3.64
CA GLU A 917 13.10 10.06 -4.18
C GLU A 917 11.59 10.19 -3.84
N GLY A 918 10.71 9.89 -4.81
CA GLY A 918 9.25 10.08 -4.67
C GLY A 918 8.71 11.48 -5.01
N SER A 919 9.57 12.40 -5.47
CA SER A 919 9.17 13.70 -5.98
C SER A 919 8.43 13.56 -7.33
N VAL A 920 7.23 14.14 -7.43
CA VAL A 920 6.40 14.12 -8.66
C VAL A 920 6.37 15.49 -9.35
N ALA A 921 6.84 16.53 -8.66
CA ALA A 921 7.03 17.86 -9.23
C ALA A 921 8.20 18.62 -8.59
N LEU A 922 8.79 19.53 -9.35
CA LEU A 922 9.78 20.49 -8.94
C LEU A 922 9.25 21.91 -9.15
N VAL A 923 9.57 22.79 -8.22
CA VAL A 923 9.48 24.25 -8.44
C VAL A 923 10.89 24.80 -8.60
N VAL A 924 11.12 25.50 -9.70
CA VAL A 924 12.41 26.08 -10.09
C VAL A 924 12.32 27.61 -10.04
N ASP A 925 13.20 28.27 -9.29
CA ASP A 925 13.36 29.72 -9.27
C ASP A 925 14.67 30.10 -10.01
N ASP A 926 14.61 30.94 -11.05
CA ASP A 926 15.69 31.27 -12.01
C ASP A 926 16.72 32.28 -11.48
N ARG A 927 16.94 32.31 -10.17
CA ARG A 927 18.02 33.10 -9.57
C ARG A 927 19.11 32.17 -9.09
N PRO A 928 20.15 31.88 -9.88
CA PRO A 928 21.32 31.19 -9.34
C PRO A 928 21.87 31.99 -8.14
N PRO A 929 22.16 31.34 -6.99
CA PRO A 929 22.27 29.89 -6.78
C PRO A 929 21.06 29.29 -6.03
N ALA A 930 19.81 29.62 -6.40
CA ALA A 930 18.64 29.11 -5.69
C ALA A 930 18.47 27.58 -5.88
N PRO A 931 18.31 26.81 -4.79
CA PRO A 931 18.10 25.37 -4.87
C PRO A 931 16.71 25.04 -5.41
N TRP A 932 16.64 23.96 -6.17
CA TRP A 932 15.38 23.32 -6.59
C TRP A 932 14.56 22.96 -5.35
N THR A 933 13.27 23.28 -5.32
CA THR A 933 12.38 22.80 -4.25
C THR A 933 11.60 21.61 -4.78
N ALA A 934 11.90 20.43 -4.24
CA ALA A 934 11.09 19.24 -4.46
C ALA A 934 9.68 19.45 -3.87
N VAL A 935 8.65 19.11 -4.64
CA VAL A 935 7.25 19.20 -4.23
C VAL A 935 6.61 17.83 -4.44
N THR A 936 6.11 17.24 -3.35
CA THR A 936 5.41 15.96 -3.44
C THR A 936 3.98 16.17 -3.97
N ALA A 937 3.35 15.10 -4.48
CA ALA A 937 1.93 15.16 -4.83
C ALA A 937 1.04 15.50 -3.61
N ALA A 938 1.49 15.15 -2.39
CA ALA A 938 0.79 15.51 -1.16
C ALA A 938 0.89 17.01 -0.87
N ASP A 939 2.02 17.65 -1.18
CA ASP A 939 2.19 19.11 -1.03
C ASP A 939 1.33 19.88 -2.04
N LEU A 940 1.25 19.41 -3.28
CA LEU A 940 0.32 19.97 -4.27
C LEU A 940 -1.12 19.86 -3.76
N MET A 941 -1.54 18.68 -3.27
CA MET A 941 -2.87 18.50 -2.68
C MET A 941 -3.09 19.42 -1.46
N ALA A 942 -2.10 19.57 -0.58
CA ALA A 942 -2.17 20.41 0.61
C ALA A 942 -2.33 21.88 0.24
N GLY A 943 -1.65 22.34 -0.81
CA GLY A 943 -1.77 23.69 -1.37
C GLY A 943 -3.14 24.03 -1.97
N LEU A 944 -4.07 23.06 -2.05
CA LEU A 944 -5.46 23.27 -2.42
C LEU A 944 -6.38 23.34 -1.21
N THR A 945 -5.89 23.17 0.01
CA THR A 945 -6.72 23.26 1.21
C THR A 945 -7.14 24.73 1.41
N PRO A 946 -8.41 25.02 1.72
CA PRO A 946 -8.83 26.38 2.05
C PRO A 946 -7.97 26.95 3.18
N ALA A 947 -7.57 28.21 3.03
CA ALA A 947 -6.79 28.95 4.02
C ALA A 947 -7.56 29.23 5.31
#